data_AF-A0A4R3A0L2-F1
#
_entry.id   AF-A0A4R3A0L2-F1
#
_cell.length_a   1.000
_cell.length_b   1.000
_cell.length_c   1.000
_cell.angle_alpha   90.00
_cell.angle_beta   90.00
_cell.angle_gamma   90.00
#
_symmetry.space_group_name_H-M   'P 1'
#
loop_
_entity.id
_entity.type
_entity.pdbx_description
1 polymer ?
#
loop_
_entity_poly.entity_id
_entity_poly.type
_entity_poly.pdbx_seq_one_letter_code
_entity_poly.pdbx_strand_id
1 'polypeptide(L)'
;MAHRIYIYNIDSQSGESYPCYLGEWNYEIPPLLLPLFASQIRAKGKLLYANREAGIVLLRQFYTLLADEYQLHYKKAYYEPVNQLFDLLENLPYDTFLIDGTDVFNMNEERKSEQAKDWVTEIQQKNKSYLKATKSQSLKPLDSILKASGYQNFLEALKTDWINYGLGYWNEDVYKYDYAEVFIENDVKGLKDIKGNIITPAYYDEISEFEDGIAVIQKNNKFGYLDTKGTEIVPPTYDDASHVFEIYYGLVSDYDYEFKHLVGCITSDAKVGLINMVDHQLLIPPIYEELTHLYGNYFNAKTGRTYTLINHKNENVINQDSETPFDFDGSELFFIKIAGNSKRKYFNNRGVHIGDYIKDVLHVLPHNFFYVKANKFHKKIEVVKSDGEILDTEIDQVITLSNYQTFVYRKTKKWFIYNPINQNYLKDDVNIQKIEIDYLANFFKDIYILYTEIGNGIFDAFNNRWLLEPNASYLKIEQLEKHFLRVHLQEGMQYWDGQTNQLSPIYEYVSEVIDHHNDELFLYQKEELFCLDKLMKIRKITPEEMGKCYNRKENLRGKDLAFFLKYYTGWKSQTGANYFHYFDNQSLYDLGLDLLKNNKIEEAIEVLKIGVQRKHPQMMTELAMIYTDTEDQVHANLALGLELYEKAAKLGEKNAWNNLGYHYQNGLGCKKDIDKAVNAYTKAGELGNGLGWANLGDLYYHGQWVEKDEDKALDYYLKAQKLYYFNSDKIADIYFTKEDYKKVLPLLKKDYDEEFSPIYYAIMYELGLGGLKINLKKAISYYEKAMQIGVYHHAVNQLLYYYRPASEYANEAQFAKWYAYAEENNIEIDLKVLGLEKQRKDTLGSFFKNLFKK
;
A
#
# COMPACT_ATOMS: atom_id res chain seq x y z
N MET A 1 12.10 15.98 -10.83
CA MET A 1 11.64 16.36 -9.47
C MET A 1 10.52 15.40 -9.13
N ALA A 2 10.63 14.68 -8.01
CA ALA A 2 9.54 13.83 -7.56
C ALA A 2 8.39 14.74 -7.09
N HIS A 3 7.17 14.49 -7.57
CA HIS A 3 5.99 15.23 -7.13
C HIS A 3 5.49 14.59 -5.83
N ARG A 4 5.46 15.36 -4.74
CA ARG A 4 5.21 14.88 -3.39
C ARG A 4 3.84 15.28 -2.85
N ILE A 5 3.36 14.50 -1.89
CA ILE A 5 2.20 14.78 -1.05
C ILE A 5 2.71 14.91 0.38
N TYR A 6 2.36 15.98 1.07
CA TYR A 6 2.72 16.19 2.47
C TYR A 6 1.50 16.11 3.38
N ILE A 7 1.66 15.46 4.52
CA ILE A 7 0.59 15.27 5.52
C ILE A 7 0.94 16.02 6.80
N TYR A 8 -0.01 16.75 7.37
CA TYR A 8 0.12 17.46 8.64
C TYR A 8 -1.04 17.11 9.58
N ASN A 9 -0.84 17.25 10.89
CA ASN A 9 -1.93 17.23 11.87
C ASN A 9 -2.24 18.67 12.28
N ILE A 10 -3.49 19.12 12.17
CA ILE A 10 -3.86 20.50 12.50
C ILE A 10 -5.14 20.54 13.33
N ASP A 11 -5.31 21.60 14.11
CA ASP A 11 -6.57 21.88 14.80
C ASP A 11 -7.57 22.48 13.82
N SER A 12 -8.76 21.89 13.72
CA SER A 12 -9.80 22.37 12.80
C SER A 12 -10.35 23.76 13.13
N GLN A 13 -10.20 24.24 14.37
CA GLN A 13 -10.75 25.50 14.85
C GLN A 13 -9.69 26.62 14.89
N SER A 14 -8.55 26.38 15.55
CA SER A 14 -7.47 27.36 15.68
C SER A 14 -6.60 27.44 14.43
N GLY A 15 -6.51 26.34 13.67
CA GLY A 15 -5.59 26.20 12.55
C GLY A 15 -4.13 26.01 12.98
N GLU A 16 -3.89 25.80 14.28
CA GLU A 16 -2.58 25.40 14.80
C GLU A 16 -2.17 24.09 14.15
N SER A 17 -0.90 24.00 13.78
CA SER A 17 -0.34 22.82 13.14
C SER A 17 0.56 22.09 14.10
N TYR A 18 0.59 20.78 13.96
CA TYR A 18 1.66 19.96 14.48
C TYR A 18 2.97 20.46 13.84
N PRO A 19 4.06 20.61 14.62
CA PRO A 19 5.18 21.45 14.16
C PRO A 19 6.01 20.85 13.03
N CYS A 20 5.89 19.54 12.78
CA CYS A 20 6.43 18.89 11.59
C CYS A 20 5.33 18.24 10.75
N TYR A 21 5.64 17.95 9.49
CA TYR A 21 4.78 17.09 8.67
C TYR A 21 4.89 15.65 9.19
N LEU A 22 3.79 14.90 9.10
CA LEU A 22 3.69 13.54 9.60
C LEU A 22 4.29 12.51 8.64
N GLY A 23 4.26 12.78 7.33
CA GLY A 23 4.77 11.89 6.30
C GLY A 23 4.70 12.52 4.91
N GLU A 24 5.54 12.03 3.99
CA GLU A 24 5.58 12.47 2.60
C GLU A 24 5.53 11.29 1.61
N TRP A 25 4.70 11.39 0.57
CA TRP A 25 4.49 10.30 -0.39
C TRP A 25 4.63 10.77 -1.83
N ASN A 26 4.88 9.81 -2.73
CA ASN A 26 5.00 10.08 -4.16
C ASN A 26 3.66 9.92 -4.86
N TYR A 27 3.27 10.90 -5.68
CA TYR A 27 2.18 10.88 -6.68
C TYR A 27 0.75 10.58 -6.20
N GLU A 28 0.53 9.59 -5.34
CA GLU A 28 -0.78 9.16 -4.85
C GLU A 28 -0.74 8.77 -3.36
N ILE A 29 -1.92 8.75 -2.73
CA ILE A 29 -2.06 8.26 -1.35
C ILE A 29 -1.89 6.74 -1.36
N PRO A 30 -1.00 6.17 -0.52
CA PRO A 30 -0.77 4.74 -0.46
C PRO A 30 -2.06 3.96 -0.22
N PRO A 31 -2.30 2.84 -0.95
CA PRO A 31 -3.49 2.02 -0.74
C PRO A 31 -3.62 1.49 0.70
N LEU A 32 -2.50 1.31 1.40
CA LEU A 32 -2.53 0.90 2.80
C LEU A 32 -3.09 1.98 3.74
N LEU A 33 -2.96 3.26 3.40
CA LEU A 33 -3.36 4.39 4.23
C LEU A 33 -4.59 5.14 3.71
N LEU A 34 -5.07 4.85 2.50
CA LEU A 34 -6.21 5.56 1.91
C LEU A 34 -7.45 5.66 2.82
N PRO A 35 -7.87 4.61 3.55
CA PRO A 35 -9.01 4.70 4.47
C PRO A 35 -8.85 5.76 5.57
N LEU A 36 -7.62 6.06 5.99
CA LEU A 36 -7.32 7.06 7.02
C LEU A 36 -7.78 8.46 6.60
N PHE A 37 -7.69 8.79 5.31
CA PHE A 37 -7.97 10.13 4.81
C PHE A 37 -9.37 10.27 4.23
N ALA A 38 -10.11 9.18 4.07
CA ALA A 38 -11.38 9.23 3.35
C ALA A 38 -12.53 9.82 4.16
N SER A 39 -12.44 9.79 5.49
CA SER A 39 -13.54 10.20 6.36
C SER A 39 -13.67 11.71 6.47
N GLN A 40 -14.82 12.25 6.09
CA GLN A 40 -15.12 13.68 6.09
C GLN A 40 -14.11 14.53 5.30
N ILE A 41 -13.51 13.95 4.25
CA ILE A 41 -12.53 14.66 3.44
C ILE A 41 -13.16 15.82 2.68
N ARG A 42 -12.48 16.97 2.65
CA ARG A 42 -12.92 18.16 1.93
C ARG A 42 -11.74 18.96 1.38
N ALA A 43 -11.95 19.67 0.27
CA ALA A 43 -10.98 20.62 -0.25
C ALA A 43 -11.29 22.04 0.24
N LYS A 44 -10.26 22.80 0.61
CA LYS A 44 -10.34 24.24 0.83
C LYS A 44 -9.19 24.90 0.08
N GLY A 45 -9.52 25.58 -1.02
CA GLY A 45 -8.51 26.08 -1.95
C GLY A 45 -7.76 24.90 -2.56
N LYS A 46 -6.44 24.88 -2.38
CA LYS A 46 -5.52 23.89 -2.96
C LYS A 46 -5.18 22.72 -2.01
N LEU A 47 -5.79 22.67 -0.83
CA LEU A 47 -5.46 21.73 0.25
C LEU A 47 -6.66 20.84 0.58
N LEU A 48 -6.41 19.61 1.04
CA LEU A 48 -7.44 18.69 1.51
C LEU A 48 -7.38 18.52 3.03
N TYR A 49 -8.53 18.32 3.66
CA TYR A 49 -8.69 18.20 5.11
C TYR A 49 -9.53 16.96 5.39
N ALA A 50 -9.03 16.04 6.20
CA ALA A 50 -9.71 14.81 6.60
C ALA A 50 -9.81 14.70 8.13
N ASN A 51 -10.89 14.11 8.64
CA ASN A 51 -11.05 13.97 10.08
C ASN A 51 -10.17 12.84 10.63
N ARG A 52 -9.35 13.13 11.64
CA ARG A 52 -8.38 12.18 12.19
C ARG A 52 -9.06 10.97 12.83
N GLU A 53 -9.92 11.21 13.82
CA GLU A 53 -10.50 10.14 14.62
C GLU A 53 -11.32 9.16 13.78
N ALA A 54 -12.17 9.69 12.88
CA ALA A 54 -12.98 8.87 12.01
C ALA A 54 -12.14 8.14 10.95
N GLY A 55 -11.04 8.74 10.51
CA GLY A 55 -10.04 8.10 9.66
C GLY A 55 -9.37 6.91 10.32
N ILE A 56 -8.90 7.06 11.56
CA ILE A 56 -8.24 6.00 12.34
C ILE A 56 -9.16 4.78 12.46
N VAL A 57 -10.46 5.00 12.69
CA VAL A 57 -11.46 3.92 12.75
C VAL A 57 -11.54 3.14 11.43
N LEU A 58 -11.61 3.83 10.28
CA LEU A 58 -11.65 3.16 8.97
C LEU A 58 -10.36 2.40 8.67
N LEU A 59 -9.21 3.00 9.00
CA LEU A 59 -7.91 2.36 8.85
C LEU A 59 -7.81 1.09 9.71
N ARG A 60 -8.26 1.14 10.96
CA ARG A 60 -8.27 -0.02 11.88
C ARG A 60 -9.15 -1.16 11.37
N GLN A 61 -10.32 -0.85 10.81
CA GLN A 61 -11.19 -1.85 10.18
C GLN A 61 -10.51 -2.53 9.00
N PHE A 62 -9.84 -1.74 8.16
CA PHE A 62 -9.10 -2.26 7.02
C PHE A 62 -7.91 -3.13 7.44
N TYR A 63 -7.12 -2.69 8.43
CA TYR A 63 -6.00 -3.48 8.96
C TYR A 63 -6.44 -4.77 9.66
N THR A 64 -7.61 -4.75 10.30
CA THR A 64 -8.22 -5.98 10.87
C THR A 64 -8.57 -6.96 9.76
N LEU A 65 -9.21 -6.49 8.68
CA LEU A 65 -9.50 -7.32 7.50
C LEU A 65 -8.23 -7.91 6.89
N LEU A 66 -7.17 -7.11 6.77
CA LEU A 66 -5.87 -7.60 6.28
C LEU A 66 -5.29 -8.69 7.20
N ALA A 67 -5.37 -8.50 8.52
CA ALA A 67 -4.89 -9.48 9.48
C ALA A 67 -5.71 -10.78 9.48
N ASP A 68 -7.02 -10.69 9.27
CA ASP A 68 -7.92 -11.84 9.15
C ASP A 68 -7.65 -12.64 7.86
N GLU A 69 -7.62 -11.95 6.71
CA GLU A 69 -7.38 -12.56 5.39
C GLU A 69 -6.03 -13.30 5.35
N TYR A 70 -4.98 -12.70 5.93
CA TYR A 70 -3.62 -13.23 5.86
C TYR A 70 -3.14 -13.93 7.14
N GLN A 71 -4.02 -14.09 8.14
CA GLN A 71 -3.72 -14.74 9.43
C GLN A 71 -2.48 -14.14 10.12
N LEU A 72 -2.49 -12.82 10.36
CA LEU A 72 -1.33 -12.07 10.85
C LEU A 72 -1.37 -11.72 12.34
N HIS A 73 -2.54 -11.83 13.00
CA HIS A 73 -2.77 -11.37 14.38
C HIS A 73 -1.72 -11.81 15.41
N TYR A 74 -1.14 -13.01 15.25
CA TYR A 74 -0.17 -13.58 16.20
C TYR A 74 1.29 -13.41 15.78
N LYS A 75 1.58 -12.76 14.65
CA LYS A 75 2.95 -12.59 14.14
C LYS A 75 3.55 -11.30 14.70
N LYS A 76 4.64 -11.43 15.46
CA LYS A 76 5.36 -10.28 16.05
C LYS A 76 5.76 -9.24 15.01
N ALA A 77 6.29 -9.69 13.88
CA ALA A 77 6.65 -8.81 12.76
C ALA A 77 5.48 -7.97 12.23
N TYR A 78 4.22 -8.39 12.44
CA TYR A 78 3.02 -7.62 12.04
C TYR A 78 2.53 -6.73 13.19
N TYR A 79 2.24 -7.29 14.37
CA TYR A 79 1.54 -6.52 15.40
C TYR A 79 2.41 -5.39 16.00
N GLU A 80 3.73 -5.53 16.02
CA GLU A 80 4.64 -4.52 16.60
C GLU A 80 4.63 -3.21 15.81
N PRO A 81 4.93 -3.18 14.50
CA PRO A 81 4.84 -1.96 13.71
C PRO A 81 3.41 -1.44 13.54
N VAL A 82 2.41 -2.32 13.48
CA VAL A 82 0.99 -1.90 13.39
C VAL A 82 0.52 -1.23 14.68
N ASN A 83 0.93 -1.73 15.86
CA ASN A 83 0.61 -1.07 17.13
C ASN A 83 1.30 0.29 17.22
N GLN A 84 2.58 0.39 16.86
CA GLN A 84 3.29 1.68 16.82
C GLN A 84 2.63 2.68 15.87
N LEU A 85 2.18 2.23 14.69
CA LEU A 85 1.41 3.05 13.75
C LEU A 85 0.14 3.62 14.41
N PHE A 86 -0.64 2.78 15.09
CA PHE A 86 -1.87 3.25 15.73
C PHE A 86 -1.59 4.12 16.96
N ASP A 87 -0.57 3.80 17.75
CA ASP A 87 -0.13 4.61 18.89
C ASP A 87 0.29 6.01 18.43
N LEU A 88 1.05 6.11 17.34
CA LEU A 88 1.38 7.38 16.70
C LEU A 88 0.12 8.18 16.36
N LEU A 89 -0.81 7.57 15.61
CA LEU A 89 -2.00 8.27 15.11
C LEU A 89 -2.95 8.72 16.23
N GLU A 90 -3.07 7.92 17.29
CA GLU A 90 -3.94 8.19 18.44
C GLU A 90 -3.37 9.24 19.40
N ASN A 91 -2.04 9.36 19.48
CA ASN A 91 -1.37 10.34 20.35
C ASN A 91 -1.15 11.71 19.69
N LEU A 92 -1.52 11.88 18.42
CA LEU A 92 -1.51 13.20 17.80
C LEU A 92 -2.34 14.21 18.62
N PRO A 93 -2.00 15.50 18.65
CA PRO A 93 -2.72 16.48 19.48
C PRO A 93 -4.00 17.01 18.84
N TYR A 94 -4.11 17.05 17.51
CA TYR A 94 -5.18 17.77 16.83
C TYR A 94 -6.14 16.89 16.01
N ASP A 95 -7.34 17.38 15.73
CA ASP A 95 -8.47 16.60 15.22
C ASP A 95 -8.48 16.35 13.69
N THR A 96 -7.58 16.98 12.93
CA THR A 96 -7.64 17.01 11.47
C THR A 96 -6.30 16.64 10.82
N PHE A 97 -6.37 15.83 9.76
CA PHE A 97 -5.27 15.66 8.81
C PHE A 97 -5.39 16.69 7.70
N LEU A 98 -4.32 17.42 7.45
CA LEU A 98 -4.15 18.32 6.31
C LEU A 98 -3.25 17.65 5.26
N ILE A 99 -3.71 17.61 4.01
CA ILE A 99 -3.01 16.99 2.89
C ILE A 99 -2.68 18.09 1.87
N ASP A 100 -1.39 18.31 1.62
CA ASP A 100 -0.88 19.20 0.57
C ASP A 100 -0.35 18.38 -0.61
N GLY A 101 -1.14 18.28 -1.67
CA GLY A 101 -0.78 17.64 -2.95
C GLY A 101 -0.37 18.63 -4.04
N THR A 102 -0.03 19.88 -3.69
CA THR A 102 0.09 20.96 -4.67
C THR A 102 1.25 20.82 -5.64
N ASP A 103 2.23 19.99 -5.32
CA ASP A 103 3.31 19.59 -6.22
C ASP A 103 2.81 18.64 -7.30
N VAL A 104 1.94 17.69 -6.96
CA VAL A 104 1.28 16.79 -7.92
C VAL A 104 0.35 17.58 -8.84
N PHE A 105 -0.36 18.57 -8.31
CA PHE A 105 -1.26 19.40 -9.12
C PHE A 105 -0.56 20.24 -10.21
N ASN A 106 0.76 20.41 -10.16
CA ASN A 106 1.50 21.12 -11.21
C ASN A 106 1.61 20.34 -12.52
N MET A 107 1.17 19.08 -12.57
CA MET A 107 1.24 18.23 -13.77
C MET A 107 0.10 18.50 -14.77
N ASN A 108 -0.89 19.31 -14.41
CA ASN A 108 -2.06 19.62 -15.21
C ASN A 108 -2.27 21.15 -15.28
N GLU A 109 -2.75 21.65 -16.41
CA GLU A 109 -3.05 23.09 -16.65
C GLU A 109 -4.30 23.57 -15.89
N GLU A 110 -5.08 22.65 -15.31
CA GLU A 110 -6.24 22.97 -14.48
C GLU A 110 -5.87 23.70 -13.19
N ARG A 111 -6.81 24.49 -12.65
CA ARG A 111 -6.59 25.21 -11.39
C ARG A 111 -6.41 24.19 -10.26
N LYS A 112 -5.37 24.37 -9.45
CA LYS A 112 -5.07 23.53 -8.27
C LYS A 112 -6.26 23.34 -7.32
N SER A 113 -7.16 24.33 -7.24
CA SER A 113 -8.37 24.24 -6.43
C SER A 113 -9.45 23.32 -7.00
N GLU A 114 -9.49 23.12 -8.32
CA GLU A 114 -10.36 22.12 -8.93
C GLU A 114 -9.73 20.74 -8.80
N GLN A 115 -8.42 20.61 -9.07
CA GLN A 115 -7.70 19.35 -8.87
C GLN A 115 -7.80 18.83 -7.42
N ALA A 116 -7.75 19.71 -6.42
CA ALA A 116 -7.97 19.32 -5.02
C ALA A 116 -9.38 18.77 -4.77
N LYS A 117 -10.43 19.27 -5.44
CA LYS A 117 -11.80 18.73 -5.36
C LYS A 117 -11.92 17.41 -6.09
N ASP A 118 -11.25 17.26 -7.23
CA ASP A 118 -11.23 16.01 -7.98
C ASP A 118 -10.57 14.90 -7.16
N TRP A 119 -9.47 15.21 -6.46
CA TRP A 119 -8.86 14.28 -5.51
C TRP A 119 -9.76 13.91 -4.34
N VAL A 120 -10.50 14.87 -3.76
CA VAL A 120 -11.52 14.54 -2.73
C VAL A 120 -12.50 13.52 -3.28
N THR A 121 -12.97 13.73 -4.51
CA THR A 121 -13.92 12.85 -5.20
C THR A 121 -13.32 11.47 -5.45
N GLU A 122 -12.09 11.43 -5.94
CA GLU A 122 -11.34 10.19 -6.20
C GLU A 122 -11.12 9.38 -4.92
N ILE A 123 -10.69 10.03 -3.83
CA ILE A 123 -10.47 9.40 -2.53
C ILE A 123 -11.78 8.84 -1.98
N GLN A 124 -12.88 9.61 -2.07
CA GLN A 124 -14.20 9.15 -1.67
C GLN A 124 -14.66 7.95 -2.51
N GLN A 125 -14.47 7.98 -3.83
CA GLN A 125 -14.80 6.88 -4.74
C GLN A 125 -13.99 5.61 -4.43
N LYS A 126 -12.67 5.74 -4.29
CA LYS A 126 -11.78 4.63 -3.90
C LYS A 126 -12.19 4.06 -2.54
N ASN A 127 -12.52 4.91 -1.57
CA ASN A 127 -12.95 4.47 -0.24
C ASN A 127 -14.23 3.64 -0.25
N LYS A 128 -15.14 3.82 -1.23
CA LYS A 128 -16.30 2.92 -1.38
C LYS A 128 -15.88 1.47 -1.55
N SER A 129 -14.78 1.21 -2.26
CA SER A 129 -14.24 -0.14 -2.41
C SER A 129 -13.67 -0.69 -1.10
N TYR A 130 -13.06 0.15 -0.26
CA TYR A 130 -12.59 -0.26 1.08
C TYR A 130 -13.75 -0.55 2.04
N LEU A 131 -14.80 0.27 2.00
CA LEU A 131 -16.03 0.02 2.74
C LEU A 131 -16.73 -1.25 2.24
N LYS A 132 -16.73 -1.48 0.91
CA LYS A 132 -17.25 -2.71 0.32
C LYS A 132 -16.45 -3.92 0.76
N ALA A 133 -15.11 -3.84 0.75
CA ALA A 133 -14.21 -4.91 1.16
C ALA A 133 -14.39 -5.30 2.63
N THR A 134 -14.45 -4.31 3.52
CA THR A 134 -14.72 -4.52 4.96
C THR A 134 -16.14 -5.05 5.20
N LYS A 135 -17.15 -4.54 4.49
CA LYS A 135 -18.53 -5.08 4.55
C LYS A 135 -18.62 -6.53 4.05
N SER A 136 -17.94 -6.86 2.96
CA SER A 136 -17.94 -8.21 2.39
C SER A 136 -16.94 -9.16 3.04
N GLN A 137 -16.14 -8.69 4.00
CA GLN A 137 -15.03 -9.44 4.60
C GLN A 137 -14.14 -10.10 3.53
N SER A 138 -13.81 -9.33 2.49
CA SER A 138 -13.05 -9.82 1.35
C SER A 138 -12.25 -8.67 0.73
N LEU A 139 -10.98 -8.89 0.42
CA LEU A 139 -10.13 -7.89 -0.24
C LEU A 139 -10.45 -7.69 -1.73
N LYS A 140 -11.24 -8.58 -2.35
CA LYS A 140 -11.55 -8.56 -3.78
C LYS A 140 -12.04 -7.22 -4.34
N PRO A 141 -12.88 -6.41 -3.64
CA PRO A 141 -13.27 -5.09 -4.12
C PRO A 141 -12.10 -4.11 -4.31
N LEU A 142 -10.95 -4.40 -3.70
CA LEU A 142 -9.75 -3.57 -3.74
C LEU A 142 -8.75 -3.99 -4.83
N ASP A 143 -8.98 -5.09 -5.55
CA ASP A 143 -8.04 -5.61 -6.55
C ASP A 143 -7.64 -4.55 -7.58
N SER A 144 -8.59 -3.74 -8.06
CA SER A 144 -8.31 -2.67 -9.03
C SER A 144 -7.48 -1.52 -8.45
N ILE A 145 -7.73 -1.15 -7.20
CA ILE A 145 -7.01 -0.09 -6.49
C ILE A 145 -5.58 -0.55 -6.23
N LEU A 146 -5.41 -1.78 -5.78
CA LEU A 146 -4.10 -2.33 -5.48
C LEU A 146 -3.29 -2.56 -6.77
N LYS A 147 -3.91 -3.09 -7.83
CA LYS A 147 -3.24 -3.29 -9.12
C LYS A 147 -2.71 -1.98 -9.71
N ALA A 148 -3.41 -0.86 -9.51
CA ALA A 148 -2.95 0.46 -9.93
C ALA A 148 -1.66 0.90 -9.20
N SER A 149 -1.48 0.47 -7.95
CA SER A 149 -0.28 0.76 -7.14
C SER A 149 0.93 -0.14 -7.43
N GLY A 150 0.78 -1.12 -8.32
CA GLY A 150 1.87 -2.01 -8.75
C GLY A 150 2.05 -3.29 -7.92
N TYR A 151 1.35 -3.43 -6.79
CA TYR A 151 1.36 -4.65 -5.97
C TYR A 151 0.36 -5.71 -6.47
N GLN A 152 0.71 -6.99 -6.36
CA GLN A 152 -0.17 -8.11 -6.75
C GLN A 152 -1.21 -8.43 -5.67
N ASN A 153 -0.88 -8.25 -4.39
CA ASN A 153 -1.78 -8.42 -3.25
C ASN A 153 -1.29 -7.58 -2.05
N PHE A 154 -2.16 -7.33 -1.07
CA PHE A 154 -1.79 -6.47 0.06
C PHE A 154 -0.73 -7.10 0.97
N LEU A 155 -0.57 -8.43 0.97
CA LEU A 155 0.50 -9.09 1.72
C LEU A 155 1.88 -8.72 1.18
N GLU A 156 2.02 -8.56 -0.14
CA GLU A 156 3.24 -8.06 -0.79
C GLU A 156 3.54 -6.61 -0.35
N ALA A 157 2.52 -5.73 -0.40
CA ALA A 157 2.66 -4.35 0.05
C ALA A 157 3.07 -4.28 1.53
N LEU A 158 2.41 -5.05 2.41
CA LEU A 158 2.70 -5.08 3.85
C LEU A 158 4.13 -5.57 4.17
N LYS A 159 4.64 -6.53 3.40
CA LYS A 159 5.97 -7.15 3.60
C LYS A 159 7.11 -6.41 2.91
N THR A 160 6.82 -5.36 2.15
CA THR A 160 7.87 -4.55 1.53
C THR A 160 8.68 -3.86 2.64
N ASP A 161 10.01 -4.07 2.66
CA ASP A 161 10.87 -3.72 3.81
C ASP A 161 10.70 -2.27 4.27
N TRP A 162 10.69 -1.31 3.35
CA TRP A 162 10.54 0.11 3.69
C TRP A 162 9.10 0.51 4.08
N ILE A 163 8.07 -0.26 3.69
CA ILE A 163 6.68 0.05 4.05
C ILE A 163 6.43 -0.29 5.53
N ASN A 164 7.10 -1.33 6.05
CA ASN A 164 7.01 -1.77 7.44
C ASN A 164 5.56 -1.81 7.96
N TYR A 165 4.69 -2.58 7.28
CA TYR A 165 3.26 -2.70 7.58
C TYR A 165 2.49 -1.36 7.64
N GLY A 166 2.99 -0.33 6.96
CA GLY A 166 2.40 1.00 6.86
C GLY A 166 3.01 2.04 7.80
N LEU A 167 3.85 1.63 8.77
CA LEU A 167 4.57 2.56 9.64
C LEU A 167 5.63 3.35 8.86
N GLY A 168 6.29 2.73 7.89
CA GLY A 168 7.36 3.37 7.10
C GLY A 168 6.89 4.45 6.13
N TYR A 169 5.58 4.68 6.01
CA TYR A 169 5.03 5.84 5.29
C TYR A 169 5.07 7.14 6.10
N TRP A 170 5.34 7.05 7.40
CA TRP A 170 5.39 8.21 8.30
C TRP A 170 6.82 8.64 8.51
N ASN A 171 7.02 9.94 8.71
CA ASN A 171 8.30 10.50 9.10
C ASN A 171 8.74 9.82 10.41
N GLU A 172 9.92 9.20 10.36
CA GLU A 172 10.48 8.44 11.47
C GLU A 172 10.61 9.29 12.73
N ASP A 173 10.87 10.59 12.58
CA ASP A 173 11.03 11.52 13.71
C ASP A 173 9.79 11.58 14.60
N VAL A 174 8.61 11.32 14.03
CA VAL A 174 7.32 11.46 14.75
C VAL A 174 7.05 10.27 15.67
N TYR A 175 7.69 9.13 15.43
CA TYR A 175 7.48 7.90 16.23
C TYR A 175 8.75 7.28 16.81
N LYS A 176 9.95 7.68 16.34
CA LYS A 176 11.24 7.28 16.93
C LYS A 176 11.66 8.21 18.06
N TYR A 177 11.36 9.50 17.97
CA TYR A 177 11.75 10.50 18.97
C TYR A 177 10.53 11.05 19.69
N ASP A 178 10.61 11.15 21.02
CA ASP A 178 9.59 11.82 21.83
C ASP A 178 9.56 13.30 21.44
N TYR A 179 8.41 13.80 20.95
CA TYR A 179 8.29 15.21 20.57
C TYR A 179 8.39 16.14 21.79
N ALA A 180 9.33 17.07 21.74
CA ALA A 180 9.56 18.10 22.76
C ALA A 180 9.39 19.51 22.17
N GLU A 181 8.62 20.37 22.83
CA GLU A 181 8.39 21.76 22.42
C GLU A 181 9.20 22.71 23.30
N VAL A 182 9.90 23.65 22.66
CA VAL A 182 10.59 24.74 23.36
C VAL A 182 9.57 25.79 23.82
N PHE A 183 9.58 26.12 25.11
CA PHE A 183 8.79 27.23 25.65
C PHE A 183 9.69 28.31 26.25
N ILE A 184 9.20 29.55 26.30
CA ILE A 184 9.92 30.69 26.87
C ILE A 184 9.22 31.16 28.14
N GLU A 185 9.99 31.31 29.21
CA GLU A 185 9.56 31.90 30.48
C GLU A 185 10.66 32.82 31.00
N ASN A 186 10.34 34.09 31.29
CA ASN A 186 11.32 35.10 31.74
C ASN A 186 12.56 35.24 30.83
N ASP A 187 12.35 35.29 29.52
CA ASP A 187 13.39 35.43 28.47
C ASP A 187 14.41 34.27 28.37
N VAL A 188 14.16 33.15 29.07
CA VAL A 188 14.92 31.90 28.94
C VAL A 188 14.03 30.76 28.45
N LYS A 189 14.66 29.74 27.86
CA LYS A 189 14.01 28.62 27.17
C LYS A 189 14.05 27.33 28.00
N GLY A 190 12.98 26.54 27.92
CA GLY A 190 12.83 25.20 28.50
C GLY A 190 12.12 24.25 27.54
N LEU A 191 11.92 22.98 27.93
CA LEU A 191 11.22 21.97 27.13
C LEU A 191 9.99 21.43 27.85
N LYS A 192 8.93 21.17 27.10
CA LYS A 192 7.72 20.47 27.54
C LYS A 192 7.32 19.40 26.53
N ASP A 193 6.61 18.38 26.99
CA ASP A 193 6.06 17.33 26.13
C ASP A 193 4.77 17.79 25.42
N ILE A 194 4.25 16.93 24.53
CA ILE A 194 2.99 17.15 23.81
C ILE A 194 1.75 17.33 24.70
N LYS A 195 1.81 16.91 25.98
CA LYS A 195 0.72 17.06 26.96
C LYS A 195 0.89 18.35 27.79
N GLY A 196 1.95 19.12 27.54
CA GLY A 196 2.29 20.32 28.29
C GLY A 196 3.01 20.04 29.61
N ASN A 197 3.45 18.81 29.88
CA ASN A 197 4.28 18.52 31.04
C ASN A 197 5.68 19.06 30.81
N ILE A 198 6.23 19.77 31.79
CA ILE A 198 7.60 20.29 31.73
C ILE A 198 8.58 19.11 31.76
N ILE A 199 9.38 18.97 30.70
CA ILE A 199 10.50 18.03 30.59
C ILE A 199 11.72 18.64 31.26
N THR A 200 12.08 19.87 30.86
CA THR A 200 13.13 20.67 31.50
C THR A 200 12.63 22.11 31.69
N PRO A 201 12.79 22.71 32.89
CA PRO A 201 12.37 24.08 33.14
C PRO A 201 13.16 25.10 32.29
N ALA A 202 12.68 26.35 32.26
CA ALA A 202 13.30 27.40 31.49
C ALA A 202 14.64 27.86 32.11
N TYR A 203 15.76 27.40 31.52
CA TYR A 203 17.14 27.63 32.02
C TYR A 203 18.13 28.06 30.94
N TYR A 204 17.80 27.92 29.66
CA TYR A 204 18.74 28.10 28.56
C TYR A 204 18.55 29.45 27.88
N ASP A 205 19.64 30.08 27.46
CA ASP A 205 19.59 31.31 26.67
C ASP A 205 19.04 30.99 25.26
N GLU A 206 19.45 29.84 24.70
CA GLU A 206 19.03 29.34 23.39
C GLU A 206 18.85 27.82 23.42
N ILE A 207 17.83 27.32 22.72
CA ILE A 207 17.68 25.89 22.35
C ILE A 207 17.38 25.90 20.85
N SER A 208 18.26 25.29 20.05
CA SER A 208 18.07 25.17 18.60
C SER A 208 16.95 24.18 18.25
N GLU A 209 16.64 24.08 16.96
CA GLU A 209 15.85 22.96 16.46
C GLU A 209 16.54 21.63 16.77
N PHE A 210 15.74 20.59 17.01
CA PHE A 210 16.21 19.23 17.26
C PHE A 210 16.49 18.53 15.92
N GLU A 211 17.69 17.99 15.77
CA GLU A 211 18.09 17.12 14.65
C GLU A 211 18.48 15.76 15.25
N ASP A 212 17.89 14.66 14.73
CA ASP A 212 18.07 13.31 15.29
C ASP A 212 17.83 13.20 16.80
N GLY A 213 16.86 13.98 17.31
CA GLY A 213 16.51 14.02 18.72
C GLY A 213 17.49 14.81 19.61
N ILE A 214 18.42 15.58 19.02
CA ILE A 214 19.42 16.38 19.74
C ILE A 214 19.36 17.85 19.29
N ALA A 215 19.35 18.78 20.25
CA ALA A 215 19.43 20.22 20.00
C ALA A 215 20.74 20.81 20.56
N VAL A 216 21.26 21.82 19.88
CA VAL A 216 22.30 22.70 20.41
C VAL A 216 21.68 23.60 21.47
N ILE A 217 22.31 23.70 22.63
CA ILE A 217 21.88 24.58 23.72
C ILE A 217 22.92 25.62 24.04
N GLN A 218 22.47 26.81 24.41
CA GLN A 218 23.31 27.89 24.91
C GLN A 218 22.94 28.25 26.34
N LYS A 219 23.96 28.40 27.19
CA LYS A 219 23.81 28.88 28.56
C LYS A 219 25.05 29.65 28.99
N ASN A 220 24.88 30.88 29.48
CA ASN A 220 25.96 31.78 29.88
C ASN A 220 27.04 31.97 28.79
N ASN A 221 26.63 32.18 27.52
CA ASN A 221 27.51 32.29 26.36
C ASN A 221 28.37 31.04 26.07
N LYS A 222 27.98 29.87 26.57
CA LYS A 222 28.62 28.59 26.26
C LYS A 222 27.64 27.63 25.61
N PHE A 223 28.14 26.77 24.74
CA PHE A 223 27.36 25.86 23.92
C PHE A 223 27.56 24.39 24.33
N GLY A 224 26.49 23.61 24.21
CA GLY A 224 26.42 22.18 24.50
C GLY A 224 25.29 21.52 23.70
N TYR A 225 24.88 20.30 24.10
CA TYR A 225 23.85 19.51 23.44
C TYR A 225 22.84 18.92 24.45
N LEU A 226 21.57 18.92 24.09
CA LEU A 226 20.42 18.46 24.89
C LEU A 226 19.58 17.47 24.08
N ASP A 227 19.14 16.37 24.69
CA ASP A 227 18.19 15.44 24.05
C ASP A 227 16.72 15.83 24.29
N THR A 228 15.79 15.20 23.57
CA THR A 228 14.34 15.45 23.71
C THR A 228 13.78 15.08 25.08
N LYS A 229 14.51 14.33 25.90
CA LYS A 229 14.14 13.95 27.28
C LYS A 229 14.65 14.95 28.31
N GLY A 230 15.32 16.01 27.87
CA GLY A 230 15.88 17.05 28.74
C GLY A 230 17.23 16.69 29.36
N THR A 231 17.93 15.68 28.83
CA THR A 231 19.27 15.28 29.27
C THR A 231 20.33 16.11 28.54
N GLU A 232 21.16 16.86 29.27
CA GLU A 232 22.36 17.51 28.71
C GLU A 232 23.39 16.43 28.36
N ILE A 233 23.37 15.94 27.10
CA ILE A 233 24.33 14.96 26.58
C ILE A 233 25.76 15.52 26.64
N VAL A 234 25.90 16.80 26.28
CA VAL A 234 27.15 17.56 26.36
C VAL A 234 26.86 18.87 27.08
N PRO A 235 27.51 19.15 28.22
CA PRO A 235 27.21 20.35 28.99
C PRO A 235 27.64 21.63 28.24
N PRO A 236 27.02 22.79 28.52
CA PRO A 236 27.39 24.07 27.90
C PRO A 236 28.78 24.55 28.34
N THR A 237 29.84 24.12 27.63
CA THR A 237 31.24 24.47 27.95
C THR A 237 32.04 25.02 26.78
N TYR A 238 31.56 24.85 25.54
CA TYR A 238 32.27 25.24 24.31
C TYR A 238 31.96 26.68 23.89
N ASP A 239 32.86 27.29 23.11
CA ASP A 239 32.67 28.64 22.59
C ASP A 239 31.61 28.71 21.50
N ASP A 240 31.42 27.61 20.76
CA ASP A 240 30.40 27.43 19.72
C ASP A 240 30.14 25.93 19.48
N ALA A 241 28.99 25.58 18.89
CA ALA A 241 28.63 24.21 18.52
C ALA A 241 27.72 24.19 17.28
N SER A 242 27.93 23.23 16.38
CA SER A 242 27.09 23.02 15.19
C SER A 242 25.90 22.12 15.49
N HIS A 243 24.90 22.14 14.61
CA HIS A 243 23.92 21.07 14.50
C HIS A 243 24.60 19.70 14.31
N VAL A 244 23.91 18.65 14.75
CA VAL A 244 24.41 17.27 14.66
C VAL A 244 24.23 16.71 13.25
N PHE A 245 25.05 15.74 12.87
CA PHE A 245 24.92 15.05 11.58
C PHE A 245 25.49 13.64 11.68
N GLU A 246 25.03 12.74 10.80
CA GLU A 246 25.52 11.38 10.76
C GLU A 246 26.81 11.26 9.92
N ILE A 247 27.77 10.49 10.44
CA ILE A 247 28.88 9.93 9.67
C ILE A 247 28.75 8.42 9.58
N TYR A 248 29.13 7.86 8.43
CA TYR A 248 28.98 6.44 8.15
C TYR A 248 30.21 5.85 7.44
N TYR A 249 30.54 4.60 7.77
CA TYR A 249 31.67 3.84 7.20
C TYR A 249 31.54 2.33 7.50
N GLY A 250 32.43 1.52 6.90
CA GLY A 250 32.45 0.06 7.08
C GLY A 250 31.76 -0.69 5.95
N LEU A 251 31.54 -2.00 6.15
CA LEU A 251 30.85 -2.82 5.14
C LEU A 251 29.40 -2.35 4.97
N VAL A 252 28.91 -2.38 3.74
CA VAL A 252 27.50 -2.09 3.45
C VAL A 252 26.73 -3.41 3.40
N SER A 253 25.70 -3.56 4.24
CA SER A 253 24.75 -4.67 4.22
C SER A 253 23.34 -4.11 4.13
N ASP A 254 22.54 -4.59 3.18
CA ASP A 254 21.14 -4.17 3.00
C ASP A 254 20.96 -2.64 2.92
N TYR A 255 21.86 -1.97 2.20
CA TYR A 255 21.91 -0.50 2.05
C TYR A 255 22.23 0.27 3.34
N ASP A 256 22.64 -0.43 4.41
CA ASP A 256 23.07 0.17 5.66
C ASP A 256 24.59 -0.01 5.87
N TYR A 257 25.22 1.00 6.47
CA TYR A 257 26.65 0.96 6.79
C TYR A 257 26.85 0.28 8.15
N GLU A 258 27.86 -0.57 8.24
CA GLU A 258 28.23 -1.29 9.48
C GLU A 258 28.42 -0.35 10.67
N PHE A 259 28.97 0.84 10.44
CA PHE A 259 29.15 1.86 11.45
C PHE A 259 28.48 3.17 11.05
N LYS A 260 27.59 3.64 11.93
CA LYS A 260 26.96 4.96 11.88
C LYS A 260 27.17 5.66 13.23
N HIS A 261 27.61 6.90 13.20
CA HIS A 261 27.76 7.73 14.39
C HIS A 261 27.11 9.07 14.17
N LEU A 262 26.31 9.50 15.13
CA LEU A 262 25.79 10.86 15.20
C LEU A 262 26.86 11.73 15.85
N VAL A 263 27.28 12.80 15.17
CA VAL A 263 28.41 13.65 15.59
C VAL A 263 28.05 15.13 15.49
N GLY A 264 28.87 16.00 16.08
CA GLY A 264 28.72 17.46 15.97
C GLY A 264 30.05 18.18 16.05
N CYS A 265 30.15 19.33 15.41
CA CYS A 265 31.34 20.16 15.47
C CYS A 265 31.28 21.10 16.69
N ILE A 266 32.40 21.20 17.40
CA ILE A 266 32.54 22.03 18.61
C ILE A 266 33.73 22.96 18.45
N THR A 267 33.61 24.18 18.97
CA THR A 267 34.68 25.19 18.89
C THR A 267 35.21 25.53 20.28
N SER A 268 36.54 25.58 20.41
CA SER A 268 37.26 26.08 21.58
C SER A 268 38.46 26.89 21.11
N ASP A 269 38.65 28.10 21.64
CA ASP A 269 39.78 28.97 21.30
C ASP A 269 39.94 29.22 19.78
N ALA A 270 38.80 29.43 19.10
CA ALA A 270 38.72 29.60 17.63
C ALA A 270 39.25 28.40 16.81
N LYS A 271 39.27 27.21 17.41
CA LYS A 271 39.59 25.94 16.73
C LYS A 271 38.42 24.98 16.78
N VAL A 272 38.21 24.26 15.68
CA VAL A 272 37.07 23.35 15.47
C VAL A 272 37.52 21.90 15.66
N GLY A 273 36.71 21.13 16.38
CA GLY A 273 36.84 19.69 16.59
C GLY A 273 35.52 18.95 16.32
N LEU A 274 35.50 17.64 16.53
CA LEU A 274 34.37 16.75 16.29
C LEU A 274 34.11 15.88 17.52
N ILE A 275 32.86 15.83 17.99
CA ILE A 275 32.43 15.01 19.15
C ILE A 275 31.38 13.99 18.73
N ASN A 276 31.40 12.79 19.32
CA ASN A 276 30.39 11.75 19.14
C ASN A 276 29.26 11.93 20.16
N MET A 277 28.01 11.89 19.70
CA MET A 277 26.83 12.13 20.54
C MET A 277 26.39 10.92 21.37
N VAL A 278 26.88 9.71 21.05
CA VAL A 278 26.47 8.48 21.74
C VAL A 278 27.36 8.18 22.95
N ASP A 279 28.68 8.31 22.80
CA ASP A 279 29.66 8.04 23.86
C ASP A 279 30.31 9.31 24.44
N HIS A 280 29.98 10.48 23.87
CA HIS A 280 30.38 11.81 24.29
C HIS A 280 31.90 12.05 24.18
N GLN A 281 32.60 11.26 23.37
CA GLN A 281 34.05 11.38 23.17
C GLN A 281 34.41 12.30 22.01
N LEU A 282 35.50 13.04 22.16
CA LEU A 282 36.10 13.80 21.07
C LEU A 282 36.75 12.84 20.06
N LEU A 283 36.23 12.82 18.84
CA LEU A 283 36.80 12.09 17.70
C LEU A 283 37.96 12.88 17.08
N ILE A 284 37.79 14.20 16.96
CA ILE A 284 38.81 15.13 16.48
C ILE A 284 38.94 16.25 17.52
N PRO A 285 40.12 16.46 18.11
CA PRO A 285 40.31 17.57 19.05
C PRO A 285 40.16 18.92 18.34
N PRO A 286 39.75 20.00 19.03
CA PRO A 286 39.63 21.34 18.43
C PRO A 286 41.00 21.93 18.11
N ILE A 287 41.54 21.57 16.93
CA ILE A 287 42.89 21.98 16.46
C ILE A 287 42.88 22.64 15.07
N TYR A 288 41.79 22.54 14.32
CA TYR A 288 41.70 23.07 12.96
C TYR A 288 41.04 24.45 12.91
N GLU A 289 41.40 25.26 11.91
CA GLU A 289 40.76 26.58 11.71
C GLU A 289 39.36 26.43 11.09
N GLU A 290 39.17 25.38 10.29
CA GLU A 290 37.91 25.04 9.64
C GLU A 290 37.90 23.51 9.47
N LEU A 291 36.76 22.88 9.74
CA LEU A 291 36.55 21.44 9.55
C LEU A 291 35.22 21.24 8.82
N THR A 292 35.27 20.78 7.58
CA THR A 292 34.10 20.69 6.70
C THR A 292 33.87 19.24 6.31
N HIS A 293 32.71 18.69 6.69
CA HIS A 293 32.30 17.34 6.30
C HIS A 293 32.15 17.24 4.77
N LEU A 294 32.65 16.15 4.18
CA LEU A 294 32.62 15.94 2.74
C LEU A 294 31.70 14.79 2.34
N TYR A 295 31.98 13.57 2.79
CA TYR A 295 31.17 12.38 2.53
C TYR A 295 31.53 11.29 3.53
N GLY A 296 30.55 10.49 3.97
CA GLY A 296 30.78 9.38 4.91
C GLY A 296 31.50 9.85 6.17
N ASN A 297 32.71 9.39 6.40
CA ASN A 297 33.55 9.76 7.54
C ASN A 297 34.74 10.68 7.18
N TYR A 298 34.69 11.38 6.04
CA TYR A 298 35.79 12.19 5.50
C TYR A 298 35.53 13.70 5.61
N PHE A 299 36.59 14.46 5.91
CA PHE A 299 36.54 15.89 6.17
C PHE A 299 37.67 16.64 5.47
N ASN A 300 37.38 17.84 4.99
CA ASN A 300 38.39 18.85 4.69
C ASN A 300 38.80 19.54 5.99
N ALA A 301 40.07 19.40 6.37
CA ALA A 301 40.66 20.10 7.51
C ALA A 301 41.57 21.23 7.02
N LYS A 302 41.31 22.45 7.46
CA LYS A 302 42.06 23.64 7.05
C LYS A 302 43.09 24.06 8.08
N THR A 303 44.30 24.29 7.61
CA THR A 303 45.39 24.88 8.39
C THR A 303 46.09 25.95 7.56
N GLY A 304 45.90 27.23 7.90
CA GLY A 304 46.49 28.34 7.16
C GLY A 304 45.89 28.48 5.75
N ARG A 305 46.69 28.19 4.71
CA ARG A 305 46.28 28.33 3.30
C ARG A 305 45.94 27.00 2.60
N THR A 306 46.12 25.89 3.27
CA THR A 306 45.96 24.56 2.67
C THR A 306 44.85 23.76 3.35
N TYR A 307 44.33 22.81 2.58
CA TYR A 307 43.36 21.82 2.99
C TYR A 307 44.00 20.44 2.94
N THR A 308 43.73 19.62 3.95
CA THR A 308 44.11 18.21 4.04
C THR A 308 42.84 17.38 4.15
N LEU A 309 42.76 16.28 3.39
CA LEU A 309 41.65 15.32 3.51
C LEU A 309 41.95 14.35 4.65
N ILE A 310 41.13 14.39 5.71
CA ILE A 310 41.24 13.51 6.87
C ILE A 310 39.98 12.65 7.06
N ASN A 311 40.08 11.59 7.85
CA ASN A 311 38.93 10.82 8.32
C ASN A 311 38.50 11.22 9.75
N HIS A 312 37.41 10.62 10.25
CA HIS A 312 36.91 10.84 11.62
C HIS A 312 37.91 10.52 12.76
N LYS A 313 38.98 9.76 12.49
CA LYS A 313 40.06 9.47 13.44
C LYS A 313 41.21 10.45 13.36
N ASN A 314 41.05 11.53 12.59
CA ASN A 314 42.07 12.53 12.33
C ASN A 314 43.29 11.99 11.55
N GLU A 315 43.09 10.97 10.70
CA GLU A 315 44.16 10.39 9.86
C GLU A 315 44.13 10.97 8.45
N ASN A 316 45.29 11.30 7.88
CA ASN A 316 45.41 11.79 6.50
C ASN A 316 45.06 10.67 5.50
N VAL A 317 44.09 10.94 4.63
CA VAL A 317 43.65 10.01 3.57
C VAL A 317 44.47 10.20 2.30
N ILE A 318 44.72 11.47 1.94
CA ILE A 318 45.56 11.84 0.80
C ILE A 318 46.81 12.53 1.35
N ASN A 319 47.98 11.94 1.08
CA ASN A 319 49.29 12.47 1.50
C ASN A 319 49.76 13.62 0.59
N GLN A 320 48.87 14.56 0.27
CA GLN A 320 49.15 15.75 -0.50
C GLN A 320 48.20 16.86 -0.04
N ASP A 321 48.75 17.95 0.47
CA ASP A 321 47.98 19.16 0.77
C ASP A 321 47.53 19.87 -0.53
N SER A 322 46.41 20.57 -0.46
CA SER A 322 45.85 21.32 -1.58
C SER A 322 45.54 22.75 -1.20
N GLU A 323 45.82 23.70 -2.10
CA GLU A 323 45.40 25.11 -1.94
C GLU A 323 43.87 25.30 -2.13
N THR A 324 43.20 24.30 -2.71
CA THR A 324 41.74 24.26 -2.86
C THR A 324 41.18 23.05 -2.11
N PRO A 325 39.98 23.14 -1.52
CA PRO A 325 39.39 22.01 -0.81
C PRO A 325 39.17 20.81 -1.73
N PHE A 326 39.27 19.61 -1.16
CA PHE A 326 38.88 18.38 -1.83
C PHE A 326 37.37 18.34 -2.03
N ASP A 327 36.94 17.67 -3.09
CA ASP A 327 35.55 17.51 -3.49
C ASP A 327 35.29 16.02 -3.78
N PHE A 328 34.03 15.59 -3.85
CA PHE A 328 33.64 14.17 -3.93
C PHE A 328 32.81 13.88 -5.19
N ASP A 329 33.08 12.78 -5.89
CA ASP A 329 32.42 12.43 -7.17
C ASP A 329 31.72 11.06 -7.12
N GLY A 330 31.11 10.72 -5.98
CA GLY A 330 30.43 9.43 -5.80
C GLY A 330 31.40 8.24 -5.72
N SER A 331 30.88 7.08 -5.34
CA SER A 331 31.62 5.80 -5.40
C SER A 331 33.04 5.84 -4.79
N GLU A 332 33.19 6.56 -3.67
CA GLU A 332 34.45 6.65 -2.91
C GLU A 332 35.63 7.31 -3.68
N LEU A 333 35.32 8.19 -4.64
CA LEU A 333 36.30 8.99 -5.38
C LEU A 333 36.33 10.45 -4.89
N PHE A 334 37.53 10.95 -4.61
CA PHE A 334 37.83 12.33 -4.24
C PHE A 334 38.54 13.04 -5.39
N PHE A 335 38.41 14.37 -5.48
CA PHE A 335 39.15 15.12 -6.48
C PHE A 335 39.51 16.53 -6.04
N ILE A 336 40.50 17.11 -6.71
CA ILE A 336 40.80 18.53 -6.69
C ILE A 336 40.60 19.14 -8.08
N LYS A 337 40.06 20.36 -8.12
CA LYS A 337 39.84 21.10 -9.37
C LYS A 337 41.17 21.65 -9.87
N ILE A 338 41.45 21.48 -11.16
CA ILE A 338 42.66 22.02 -11.79
C ILE A 338 42.30 23.40 -12.37
N ALA A 339 42.97 24.46 -11.92
CA ALA A 339 42.68 25.82 -12.36
C ALA A 339 42.83 25.97 -13.89
N GLY A 340 41.83 26.55 -14.55
CA GLY A 340 41.83 26.77 -16.01
C GLY A 340 41.67 25.51 -16.86
N ASN A 341 41.42 24.34 -16.27
CA ASN A 341 41.28 23.06 -16.96
C ASN A 341 39.93 22.40 -16.61
N SER A 342 39.25 21.81 -17.60
CA SER A 342 37.99 21.09 -17.35
C SER A 342 38.20 19.74 -16.67
N LYS A 343 39.45 19.25 -16.62
CA LYS A 343 39.83 18.03 -15.91
C LYS A 343 39.96 18.25 -14.40
N ARG A 344 39.84 17.16 -13.66
CA ARG A 344 39.99 17.06 -12.22
C ARG A 344 41.01 15.97 -11.93
N LYS A 345 41.80 16.15 -10.87
CA LYS A 345 42.75 15.14 -10.41
C LYS A 345 42.01 14.21 -9.44
N TYR A 346 41.76 12.97 -9.83
CA TYR A 346 40.96 12.01 -9.07
C TYR A 346 41.81 11.11 -8.19
N PHE A 347 41.33 10.84 -6.97
CA PHE A 347 41.93 9.95 -5.99
C PHE A 347 40.89 8.95 -5.48
N ASN A 348 41.31 7.72 -5.19
CA ASN A 348 40.46 6.78 -4.48
C ASN A 348 40.51 6.99 -2.95
N ASN A 349 39.69 6.25 -2.20
CA ASN A 349 39.65 6.24 -0.74
C ASN A 349 40.93 5.76 -0.03
N ARG A 350 41.95 5.32 -0.77
CA ARG A 350 43.29 4.99 -0.26
C ARG A 350 44.31 6.09 -0.55
N GLY A 351 43.87 7.20 -1.12
CA GLY A 351 44.70 8.33 -1.51
C GLY A 351 45.54 8.12 -2.76
N VAL A 352 45.25 7.08 -3.56
CA VAL A 352 45.97 6.81 -4.82
C VAL A 352 45.39 7.66 -5.93
N HIS A 353 46.25 8.33 -6.71
CA HIS A 353 45.85 9.10 -7.89
C HIS A 353 45.43 8.16 -9.02
N ILE A 354 44.17 8.23 -9.43
CA ILE A 354 43.57 7.38 -10.47
C ILE A 354 43.76 7.99 -11.86
N GLY A 355 43.81 9.32 -11.96
CA GLY A 355 44.09 10.02 -13.20
C GLY A 355 43.36 11.36 -13.33
N ASP A 356 43.57 12.01 -14.48
CA ASP A 356 43.07 13.35 -14.77
C ASP A 356 41.94 13.32 -15.80
N TYR A 357 40.71 13.32 -15.30
CA TYR A 357 39.50 13.09 -16.09
C TYR A 357 38.52 14.26 -15.97
N ILE A 358 37.59 14.36 -16.91
CA ILE A 358 36.44 15.28 -16.78
C ILE A 358 35.40 14.70 -15.83
N LYS A 359 34.44 15.51 -15.40
CA LYS A 359 33.32 15.05 -14.57
C LYS A 359 32.52 13.91 -15.25
N ASP A 360 31.97 13.00 -14.45
CA ASP A 360 30.96 11.99 -14.82
C ASP A 360 31.44 10.93 -15.85
N VAL A 361 32.74 10.62 -15.89
CA VAL A 361 33.28 9.58 -16.79
C VAL A 361 33.88 8.37 -16.08
N LEU A 362 34.28 8.49 -14.82
CA LEU A 362 34.80 7.36 -14.04
C LEU A 362 33.65 6.61 -13.37
N HIS A 363 33.68 5.28 -13.46
CA HIS A 363 32.71 4.40 -12.81
C HIS A 363 33.44 3.27 -12.11
N VAL A 364 32.97 2.89 -10.92
CA VAL A 364 33.63 1.88 -10.09
C VAL A 364 33.33 0.46 -10.56
N LEU A 365 34.36 -0.37 -10.49
CA LEU A 365 34.35 -1.81 -10.68
C LEU A 365 34.74 -2.49 -9.35
N PRO A 366 34.43 -3.79 -9.17
CA PRO A 366 34.81 -4.54 -7.98
C PRO A 366 36.28 -4.34 -7.57
N HIS A 367 36.52 -4.29 -6.26
CA HIS A 367 37.84 -4.07 -5.65
C HIS A 367 38.56 -2.77 -6.07
N ASN A 368 37.83 -1.66 -6.16
CA ASN A 368 38.35 -0.34 -6.52
C ASN A 368 39.05 -0.32 -7.88
N PHE A 369 38.62 -1.17 -8.82
CA PHE A 369 38.91 -0.94 -10.22
C PHE A 369 37.96 0.14 -10.74
N PHE A 370 38.26 0.69 -11.91
CA PHE A 370 37.43 1.71 -12.53
C PHE A 370 37.32 1.46 -14.02
N TYR A 371 36.22 1.86 -14.64
CA TYR A 371 36.19 2.06 -16.08
C TYR A 371 35.90 3.52 -16.41
N VAL A 372 36.55 4.03 -17.45
CA VAL A 372 36.31 5.36 -17.96
C VAL A 372 35.39 5.24 -19.16
N LYS A 373 34.21 5.84 -19.05
CA LYS A 373 33.21 5.88 -20.10
C LYS A 373 33.72 6.68 -21.29
N ALA A 374 33.41 6.17 -22.48
CA ALA A 374 33.73 6.86 -23.73
C ALA A 374 33.14 8.27 -23.75
N ASN A 375 33.95 9.25 -24.15
CA ASN A 375 33.65 10.67 -24.19
C ASN A 375 34.42 11.37 -25.34
N LYS A 376 34.29 12.70 -25.45
CA LYS A 376 34.94 13.47 -26.52
C LYS A 376 36.48 13.40 -26.53
N PHE A 377 37.10 13.08 -25.39
CA PHE A 377 38.54 12.93 -25.25
C PHE A 377 39.00 11.46 -25.29
N HIS A 378 38.14 10.53 -24.87
CA HIS A 378 38.40 9.08 -24.87
C HIS A 378 37.32 8.38 -25.69
N LYS A 379 37.59 8.06 -26.97
CA LYS A 379 36.54 7.56 -27.89
C LYS A 379 36.01 6.16 -27.56
N LYS A 380 36.71 5.42 -26.69
CA LYS A 380 36.40 4.06 -26.27
C LYS A 380 36.52 3.93 -24.76
N ILE A 381 35.94 2.86 -24.21
CA ILE A 381 36.06 2.57 -22.78
C ILE A 381 37.47 2.06 -22.48
N GLU A 382 38.02 2.49 -21.36
CA GLU A 382 39.25 1.95 -20.73
C GLU A 382 38.93 1.45 -19.33
N VAL A 383 39.69 0.46 -18.86
CA VAL A 383 39.63 -0.05 -17.48
C VAL A 383 40.94 0.30 -16.80
N VAL A 384 40.83 0.86 -15.60
CA VAL A 384 41.93 1.33 -14.75
C VAL A 384 41.93 0.50 -13.46
N LYS A 385 43.10 0.07 -13.03
CA LYS A 385 43.31 -0.69 -11.80
C LYS A 385 43.21 0.20 -10.56
N SER A 386 43.12 -0.43 -9.40
CA SER A 386 43.07 0.28 -8.10
C SER A 386 44.33 1.08 -7.73
N ASP A 387 45.45 0.80 -8.38
CA ASP A 387 46.72 1.52 -8.23
C ASP A 387 46.88 2.69 -9.23
N GLY A 388 45.91 2.90 -10.12
CA GLY A 388 45.93 3.94 -11.16
C GLY A 388 46.52 3.50 -12.50
N GLU A 389 47.04 2.27 -12.65
CA GLU A 389 47.51 1.77 -13.93
C GLU A 389 46.36 1.39 -14.88
N ILE A 390 46.55 1.55 -16.19
CA ILE A 390 45.58 1.09 -17.19
C ILE A 390 45.67 -0.44 -17.33
N LEU A 391 44.54 -1.14 -17.16
CA LEU A 391 44.40 -2.58 -17.41
C LEU A 391 44.19 -2.89 -18.90
N ASP A 392 43.19 -2.25 -19.52
CA ASP A 392 42.84 -2.49 -20.92
C ASP A 392 42.13 -1.27 -21.54
N THR A 393 42.16 -1.16 -22.87
CA THR A 393 41.58 -0.08 -23.67
C THR A 393 40.78 -0.62 -24.84
N GLU A 394 40.13 0.27 -25.61
CA GLU A 394 39.33 -0.09 -26.80
C GLU A 394 38.14 -1.03 -26.47
N ILE A 395 37.55 -0.88 -25.28
CA ILE A 395 36.42 -1.70 -24.82
C ILE A 395 35.09 -1.17 -25.40
N ASP A 396 34.23 -2.10 -25.81
CA ASP A 396 32.93 -1.82 -26.44
C ASP A 396 31.80 -1.69 -25.41
N GLN A 397 31.82 -2.53 -24.38
CA GLN A 397 30.79 -2.59 -23.34
C GLN A 397 31.38 -3.14 -22.04
N VAL A 398 30.89 -2.69 -20.89
CA VAL A 398 31.20 -3.25 -19.57
C VAL A 398 29.87 -3.63 -18.91
N ILE A 399 29.83 -4.74 -18.18
CA ILE A 399 28.70 -5.07 -17.31
C ILE A 399 29.20 -5.25 -15.87
N THR A 400 28.50 -4.60 -14.95
CA THR A 400 28.84 -4.53 -13.53
C THR A 400 27.59 -4.83 -12.70
N LEU A 401 27.74 -5.69 -11.69
CA LEU A 401 26.72 -5.96 -10.69
C LEU A 401 27.30 -5.66 -9.32
N SER A 402 26.54 -4.97 -8.48
CA SER A 402 27.00 -4.42 -7.20
C SER A 402 27.48 -5.47 -6.19
N ASN A 403 27.06 -6.73 -6.34
CA ASN A 403 27.36 -7.83 -5.43
C ASN A 403 28.36 -8.87 -6.00
N TYR A 404 28.97 -8.62 -7.15
CA TYR A 404 29.96 -9.52 -7.77
C TYR A 404 31.38 -9.07 -7.43
N GLN A 405 32.27 -10.04 -7.21
CA GLN A 405 33.70 -9.79 -7.00
C GLN A 405 34.48 -9.74 -8.33
N THR A 406 33.90 -10.27 -9.40
CA THR A 406 34.42 -10.23 -10.77
C THR A 406 33.62 -9.26 -11.64
N PHE A 407 34.20 -8.83 -12.75
CA PHE A 407 33.50 -8.01 -13.73
C PHE A 407 33.73 -8.52 -15.15
N VAL A 408 32.79 -8.20 -16.03
CA VAL A 408 32.85 -8.64 -17.43
C VAL A 408 32.81 -7.46 -18.37
N TYR A 409 33.53 -7.58 -19.47
CA TYR A 409 33.51 -6.57 -20.52
C TYR A 409 33.62 -7.20 -21.89
N ARG A 410 33.19 -6.45 -22.90
CA ARG A 410 33.18 -6.86 -24.29
C ARG A 410 34.18 -6.02 -25.07
N LYS A 411 35.04 -6.67 -25.82
CA LYS A 411 36.02 -6.03 -26.70
C LYS A 411 36.12 -6.79 -28.02
N THR A 412 36.05 -6.07 -29.14
CA THR A 412 36.07 -6.67 -30.49
C THR A 412 35.01 -7.75 -30.67
N LYS A 413 33.80 -7.49 -30.13
CA LYS A 413 32.66 -8.41 -30.10
C LYS A 413 32.82 -9.70 -29.26
N LYS A 414 33.94 -9.91 -28.58
CA LYS A 414 34.18 -11.02 -27.64
C LYS A 414 34.00 -10.59 -26.19
N TRP A 415 33.50 -11.48 -25.33
CA TRP A 415 33.35 -11.23 -23.90
C TRP A 415 34.55 -11.75 -23.10
N PHE A 416 34.94 -10.99 -22.08
CA PHE A 416 36.02 -11.29 -21.15
C PHE A 416 35.48 -11.21 -19.72
N ILE A 417 35.94 -12.12 -18.87
CA ILE A 417 35.65 -12.12 -17.42
C ILE A 417 36.98 -11.86 -16.72
N TYR A 418 37.03 -10.88 -15.83
CA TYR A 418 38.25 -10.52 -15.11
C TYR A 418 38.06 -10.67 -13.60
N ASN A 419 39.04 -11.29 -12.95
CA ASN A 419 39.11 -11.41 -11.50
C ASN A 419 40.09 -10.37 -10.94
N PRO A 420 39.61 -9.28 -10.32
CA PRO A 420 40.46 -8.22 -9.79
C PRO A 420 41.24 -8.61 -8.52
N ILE A 421 40.82 -9.64 -7.78
CA ILE A 421 41.55 -10.13 -6.60
C ILE A 421 42.85 -10.80 -7.04
N ASN A 422 42.74 -11.70 -8.01
CA ASN A 422 43.87 -12.49 -8.53
C ASN A 422 44.59 -11.79 -9.70
N GLN A 423 44.04 -10.68 -10.18
CA GLN A 423 44.52 -9.88 -11.32
C GLN A 423 44.72 -10.68 -12.61
N ASN A 424 43.78 -11.57 -12.95
CA ASN A 424 43.84 -12.39 -14.16
C ASN A 424 42.49 -12.46 -14.90
N TYR A 425 42.55 -12.75 -16.19
CA TYR A 425 41.38 -13.09 -16.98
C TYR A 425 40.97 -14.55 -16.73
N LEU A 426 39.66 -14.82 -16.77
CA LEU A 426 39.07 -16.13 -16.58
C LEU A 426 38.51 -16.65 -17.92
N LYS A 427 38.79 -17.91 -18.21
CA LYS A 427 38.30 -18.65 -19.39
C LYS A 427 38.70 -18.05 -20.74
N ASP A 428 39.90 -17.50 -20.82
CA ASP A 428 40.53 -16.95 -22.03
C ASP A 428 40.70 -18.00 -23.14
N ASP A 429 40.69 -19.27 -22.77
CA ASP A 429 40.76 -20.43 -23.66
C ASP A 429 39.45 -20.70 -24.42
N VAL A 430 38.34 -20.05 -24.03
CA VAL A 430 37.01 -20.25 -24.63
C VAL A 430 36.47 -18.94 -25.22
N ASN A 431 35.93 -18.99 -26.44
CA ASN A 431 35.39 -17.79 -27.09
C ASN A 431 33.94 -17.49 -26.68
N ILE A 432 33.78 -16.76 -25.57
CA ILE A 432 32.47 -16.38 -25.03
C ILE A 432 31.73 -15.41 -25.99
N GLN A 433 30.60 -15.86 -26.52
CA GLN A 433 29.77 -15.13 -27.49
C GLN A 433 28.70 -14.27 -26.80
N LYS A 434 28.13 -14.75 -25.69
CA LYS A 434 27.13 -14.06 -24.87
C LYS A 434 27.26 -14.48 -23.41
N ILE A 435 26.96 -13.55 -22.51
CA ILE A 435 26.88 -13.75 -21.06
C ILE A 435 25.47 -13.33 -20.60
N GLU A 436 24.82 -14.11 -19.73
CA GLU A 436 23.58 -13.75 -19.03
C GLU A 436 23.76 -13.78 -17.51
N ILE A 437 23.19 -12.78 -16.81
CA ILE A 437 23.44 -12.50 -15.38
C ILE A 437 22.25 -11.96 -14.56
N ASP A 438 21.24 -11.33 -15.17
CA ASP A 438 20.39 -10.34 -14.47
C ASP A 438 19.61 -10.85 -13.24
N TYR A 439 18.85 -11.95 -13.33
CA TYR A 439 18.09 -12.47 -12.17
C TYR A 439 18.92 -13.44 -11.30
N LEU A 440 19.91 -14.13 -11.89
CA LEU A 440 20.84 -15.03 -11.19
C LEU A 440 21.58 -14.34 -10.06
N ALA A 441 21.89 -13.05 -10.24
CA ALA A 441 22.60 -12.23 -9.28
C ALA A 441 21.90 -12.13 -7.92
N ASN A 442 20.59 -12.40 -7.85
CA ASN A 442 19.82 -12.41 -6.61
C ASN A 442 20.09 -13.65 -5.75
N PHE A 443 20.53 -14.76 -6.36
CA PHE A 443 20.69 -16.05 -5.69
C PHE A 443 22.15 -16.52 -5.65
N PHE A 444 22.91 -16.17 -6.68
CA PHE A 444 24.30 -16.57 -6.79
C PHE A 444 25.17 -15.38 -7.17
N LYS A 445 26.25 -15.18 -6.41
CA LYS A 445 27.29 -14.19 -6.72
C LYS A 445 28.30 -14.82 -7.67
N ASP A 446 28.77 -14.04 -8.65
CA ASP A 446 29.82 -14.45 -9.57
C ASP A 446 29.50 -15.71 -10.41
N ILE A 447 28.22 -16.03 -10.57
CA ILE A 447 27.75 -17.09 -11.47
C ILE A 447 27.25 -16.47 -12.78
N TYR A 448 27.68 -17.06 -13.90
CA TYR A 448 27.38 -16.61 -15.25
C TYR A 448 26.84 -17.77 -16.10
N ILE A 449 25.78 -17.52 -16.87
CA ILE A 449 25.42 -18.40 -17.99
C ILE A 449 26.23 -17.95 -19.20
N LEU A 450 27.07 -18.84 -19.73
CA LEU A 450 27.96 -18.56 -20.85
C LEU A 450 27.47 -19.27 -22.10
N TYR A 451 27.31 -18.51 -23.19
CA TYR A 451 27.06 -19.04 -24.52
C TYR A 451 28.36 -18.97 -25.30
N THR A 452 28.84 -20.13 -25.72
CA THR A 452 30.15 -20.29 -26.35
C THR A 452 30.00 -21.01 -27.69
N GLU A 453 31.07 -21.04 -28.47
CA GLU A 453 31.16 -21.78 -29.73
C GLU A 453 31.05 -23.29 -29.58
N ILE A 454 31.34 -23.84 -28.40
CA ILE A 454 31.26 -25.28 -28.10
C ILE A 454 29.96 -25.67 -27.37
N GLY A 455 29.11 -24.70 -27.02
CA GLY A 455 27.85 -24.92 -26.34
C GLY A 455 27.55 -23.91 -25.23
N ASN A 456 26.46 -24.13 -24.51
CA ASN A 456 26.04 -23.29 -23.40
C ASN A 456 26.44 -23.93 -22.07
N GLY A 457 26.81 -23.16 -21.06
CA GLY A 457 27.25 -23.67 -19.75
C GLY A 457 27.03 -22.68 -18.61
N ILE A 458 27.32 -23.12 -17.38
CA ILE A 458 27.21 -22.33 -16.15
C ILE A 458 28.59 -22.25 -15.50
N PHE A 459 29.08 -21.04 -15.31
CA PHE A 459 30.43 -20.78 -14.83
C PHE A 459 30.43 -20.05 -13.50
N ASP A 460 31.21 -20.56 -12.55
CA ASP A 460 31.50 -19.95 -11.25
C ASP A 460 32.83 -19.21 -11.35
N ALA A 461 32.74 -17.89 -11.52
CA ALA A 461 33.90 -17.03 -11.73
C ALA A 461 34.67 -16.80 -10.42
N PHE A 462 34.00 -16.84 -9.27
CA PHE A 462 34.67 -16.68 -7.97
C PHE A 462 35.63 -17.84 -7.71
N ASN A 463 35.18 -19.08 -7.89
CA ASN A 463 36.02 -20.28 -7.72
C ASN A 463 36.74 -20.71 -9.00
N ASN A 464 36.57 -19.99 -10.11
CA ASN A 464 37.14 -20.28 -11.42
C ASN A 464 36.90 -21.73 -11.90
N ARG A 465 35.64 -22.19 -11.89
CA ARG A 465 35.28 -23.56 -12.30
C ARG A 465 33.96 -23.59 -13.06
N TRP A 466 33.81 -24.57 -13.95
CA TRP A 466 32.52 -24.87 -14.54
C TRP A 466 31.64 -25.59 -13.52
N LEU A 467 30.43 -25.07 -13.33
CA LEU A 467 29.36 -25.76 -12.61
C LEU A 467 28.62 -26.70 -13.57
N LEU A 468 28.43 -26.20 -14.80
CA LEU A 468 27.98 -26.98 -15.94
C LEU A 468 28.87 -26.67 -17.15
N GLU A 469 29.64 -27.67 -17.60
CA GLU A 469 30.54 -27.54 -18.75
C GLU A 469 29.76 -27.19 -20.03
N PRO A 470 30.28 -26.33 -20.92
CA PRO A 470 29.66 -26.00 -22.19
C PRO A 470 29.38 -27.25 -23.02
N ASN A 471 28.12 -27.41 -23.43
CA ASN A 471 27.71 -28.55 -24.25
C ASN A 471 26.73 -28.12 -25.34
N ALA A 472 26.96 -28.55 -26.58
CA ALA A 472 26.09 -28.24 -27.72
C ALA A 472 24.66 -28.81 -27.59
N SER A 473 24.46 -29.81 -26.72
CA SER A 473 23.12 -30.34 -26.42
C SER A 473 22.29 -29.40 -25.53
N TYR A 474 22.91 -28.52 -24.75
CA TYR A 474 22.23 -27.52 -23.93
C TYR A 474 21.77 -26.36 -24.82
N LEU A 475 20.63 -26.52 -25.49
CA LEU A 475 20.11 -25.58 -26.48
C LEU A 475 19.86 -24.19 -25.91
N LYS A 476 19.39 -24.15 -24.66
CA LYS A 476 19.12 -22.93 -23.90
C LYS A 476 19.17 -23.22 -22.41
N ILE A 477 19.69 -22.30 -21.62
CA ILE A 477 19.58 -22.32 -20.17
C ILE A 477 18.70 -21.12 -19.79
N GLU A 478 17.61 -21.37 -19.09
CA GLU A 478 16.67 -20.35 -18.61
C GLU A 478 16.62 -20.38 -17.10
N GLN A 479 16.33 -19.24 -16.49
CA GLN A 479 16.15 -19.15 -15.05
C GLN A 479 14.78 -19.72 -14.64
N LEU A 480 14.75 -20.29 -13.44
CA LEU A 480 13.55 -20.61 -12.66
C LEU A 480 13.65 -19.85 -11.32
N GLU A 481 12.62 -19.92 -10.48
CA GLU A 481 12.69 -19.35 -9.13
C GLU A 481 13.86 -19.92 -8.30
N LYS A 482 14.33 -19.10 -7.35
CA LYS A 482 15.37 -19.46 -6.38
C LYS A 482 16.69 -19.87 -7.08
N HIS A 483 17.22 -21.02 -6.68
CA HIS A 483 18.53 -21.51 -7.07
C HIS A 483 18.45 -22.53 -8.23
N PHE A 484 17.33 -22.54 -8.99
CA PHE A 484 17.11 -23.48 -10.09
C PHE A 484 17.28 -22.81 -11.45
N LEU A 485 17.82 -23.57 -12.40
CA LEU A 485 17.85 -23.21 -13.83
C LEU A 485 17.24 -24.33 -14.66
N ARG A 486 16.48 -24.00 -15.70
CA ARG A 486 15.95 -24.95 -16.68
C ARG A 486 16.89 -25.07 -17.87
N VAL A 487 17.38 -26.27 -18.13
CA VAL A 487 18.23 -26.59 -19.28
C VAL A 487 17.39 -27.26 -20.35
N HIS A 488 17.30 -26.64 -21.53
CA HIS A 488 16.57 -27.15 -22.69
C HIS A 488 17.46 -28.07 -23.52
N LEU A 489 16.95 -29.25 -23.82
CA LEU A 489 17.56 -30.28 -24.66
C LEU A 489 16.67 -30.52 -25.88
N GLN A 490 17.17 -31.29 -26.86
CA GLN A 490 16.32 -31.73 -27.98
C GLN A 490 15.18 -32.67 -27.55
N GLU A 491 15.42 -33.47 -26.51
CA GLU A 491 14.54 -34.54 -26.06
C GLU A 491 13.69 -34.19 -24.83
N GLY A 492 13.83 -32.97 -24.31
CA GLY A 492 13.10 -32.50 -23.12
C GLY A 492 13.82 -31.38 -22.39
N MET A 493 13.65 -31.35 -21.07
CA MET A 493 14.21 -30.35 -20.17
C MET A 493 14.77 -31.01 -18.90
N GLN A 494 15.85 -30.46 -18.38
CA GLN A 494 16.36 -30.76 -17.04
C GLN A 494 16.24 -29.50 -16.18
N TYR A 495 16.17 -29.65 -14.87
CA TYR A 495 16.56 -28.57 -13.97
C TYR A 495 17.97 -28.80 -13.46
N TRP A 496 18.73 -27.72 -13.35
CA TRP A 496 19.98 -27.66 -12.61
C TRP A 496 19.68 -27.03 -11.24
N ASP A 497 20.12 -27.71 -10.20
CA ASP A 497 20.05 -27.26 -8.81
C ASP A 497 21.39 -26.63 -8.42
N GLY A 498 21.41 -25.33 -8.15
CA GLY A 498 22.64 -24.64 -7.79
C GLY A 498 23.11 -24.80 -6.34
N GLN A 499 22.34 -25.42 -5.46
CA GLN A 499 22.83 -25.83 -4.13
C GLN A 499 23.64 -27.12 -4.20
N THR A 500 23.14 -28.12 -4.94
CA THR A 500 23.81 -29.42 -5.07
C THR A 500 24.76 -29.48 -6.26
N ASN A 501 24.65 -28.53 -7.20
CA ASN A 501 25.32 -28.51 -8.48
C ASN A 501 25.06 -29.79 -9.31
N GLN A 502 23.80 -30.20 -9.39
CA GLN A 502 23.39 -31.41 -10.12
C GLN A 502 22.28 -31.13 -11.13
N LEU A 503 22.32 -31.86 -12.25
CA LEU A 503 21.23 -31.92 -13.20
C LEU A 503 20.24 -33.03 -12.82
N SER A 504 18.95 -32.72 -12.94
CA SER A 504 17.89 -33.70 -12.84
C SER A 504 17.92 -34.71 -14.00
N PRO A 505 17.16 -35.82 -13.92
CA PRO A 505 16.77 -36.57 -15.12
C PRO A 505 16.04 -35.67 -16.14
N ILE A 506 15.92 -36.15 -17.37
CA ILE A 506 15.19 -35.44 -18.43
C ILE A 506 13.69 -35.61 -18.22
N TYR A 507 12.96 -34.50 -18.28
CA TYR A 507 11.51 -34.39 -18.24
C TYR A 507 10.98 -33.82 -19.55
N GLU A 508 9.71 -34.05 -19.89
CA GLU A 508 9.09 -33.41 -21.05
C GLU A 508 8.96 -31.89 -20.85
N TYR A 509 8.73 -31.49 -19.59
CA TYR A 509 8.69 -30.09 -19.18
C TYR A 509 9.06 -29.94 -17.71
N VAL A 510 9.70 -28.83 -17.38
CA VAL A 510 9.97 -28.38 -16.01
C VAL A 510 9.35 -27.00 -15.89
N SER A 511 8.45 -26.80 -14.92
CA SER A 511 7.81 -25.50 -14.68
C SER A 511 8.08 -24.97 -13.28
N GLU A 512 7.89 -23.67 -13.11
CA GLU A 512 7.84 -23.01 -11.81
C GLU A 512 6.64 -23.50 -10.98
N VAL A 513 6.63 -23.14 -9.69
CA VAL A 513 5.73 -23.76 -8.70
C VAL A 513 4.35 -23.12 -8.69
N ILE A 514 3.39 -23.92 -8.23
CA ILE A 514 2.05 -23.49 -7.83
C ILE A 514 1.99 -23.05 -6.34
N ASP A 515 3.00 -23.26 -5.49
CA ASP A 515 2.97 -22.87 -4.06
C ASP A 515 4.36 -22.57 -3.50
N HIS A 516 4.66 -21.30 -3.22
CA HIS A 516 5.94 -20.86 -2.64
C HIS A 516 6.24 -21.44 -1.23
N HIS A 517 5.33 -22.18 -0.59
CA HIS A 517 5.49 -22.68 0.79
C HIS A 517 5.90 -24.16 0.93
N ASN A 518 5.67 -25.03 -0.06
CA ASN A 518 5.84 -26.49 0.14
C ASN A 518 6.47 -27.29 -1.00
N ASP A 519 6.31 -26.85 -2.25
CA ASP A 519 6.90 -27.52 -3.42
C ASP A 519 7.84 -26.53 -4.14
N GLU A 520 8.83 -27.05 -4.86
CA GLU A 520 9.95 -26.30 -5.44
C GLU A 520 9.93 -26.27 -6.97
N LEU A 521 9.43 -27.33 -7.65
CA LEU A 521 9.26 -27.38 -9.12
C LEU A 521 8.20 -28.42 -9.51
N PHE A 522 7.52 -28.21 -10.64
CA PHE A 522 6.68 -29.22 -11.29
C PHE A 522 7.42 -29.86 -12.46
N LEU A 523 7.44 -31.20 -12.47
CA LEU A 523 8.19 -32.00 -13.43
C LEU A 523 7.21 -32.92 -14.17
N TYR A 524 7.07 -32.71 -15.46
CA TYR A 524 6.10 -33.41 -16.29
C TYR A 524 6.78 -34.53 -17.06
N GLN A 525 6.25 -35.75 -16.93
CA GLN A 525 6.74 -36.90 -17.65
C GLN A 525 5.59 -37.79 -18.11
N LYS A 526 5.33 -37.81 -19.42
CA LYS A 526 4.22 -38.57 -20.02
C LYS A 526 2.89 -38.15 -19.38
N GLU A 527 2.20 -39.09 -18.75
CA GLU A 527 0.91 -38.90 -18.07
C GLU A 527 1.09 -38.61 -16.57
N GLU A 528 2.33 -38.53 -16.09
CA GLU A 528 2.65 -38.35 -14.68
C GLU A 528 3.15 -36.93 -14.41
N LEU A 529 2.67 -36.36 -13.30
CA LEU A 529 3.17 -35.12 -12.73
C LEU A 529 3.93 -35.46 -11.46
N PHE A 530 5.15 -34.97 -11.38
CA PHE A 530 5.97 -35.00 -10.18
C PHE A 530 6.15 -33.59 -9.65
N CYS A 531 6.45 -33.50 -8.36
CA CYS A 531 6.98 -32.29 -7.77
C CYS A 531 8.33 -32.58 -7.14
N LEU A 532 9.22 -31.60 -7.22
CA LEU A 532 10.34 -31.48 -6.30
C LEU A 532 9.79 -30.81 -5.04
N ASP A 533 9.85 -31.46 -3.89
CA ASP A 533 9.35 -30.89 -2.64
C ASP A 533 10.40 -30.01 -1.93
N LYS A 534 10.00 -29.29 -0.88
CA LYS A 534 10.90 -28.47 -0.04
C LYS A 534 12.06 -29.23 0.63
N LEU A 535 12.02 -30.56 0.64
CA LEU A 535 13.12 -31.41 1.13
C LEU A 535 14.01 -31.89 0.00
N MET A 536 13.88 -31.29 -1.19
CA MET A 536 14.61 -31.62 -2.42
C MET A 536 14.38 -33.07 -2.87
N LYS A 537 13.19 -33.62 -2.57
CA LYS A 537 12.81 -34.97 -3.00
C LYS A 537 11.79 -34.89 -4.12
N ILE A 538 12.06 -35.68 -5.16
CA ILE A 538 11.12 -35.87 -6.26
C ILE A 538 10.08 -36.89 -5.80
N ARG A 539 8.82 -36.48 -5.81
CA ARG A 539 7.68 -37.35 -5.52
C ARG A 539 6.61 -37.18 -6.58
N LYS A 540 5.89 -38.25 -6.86
CA LYS A 540 4.74 -38.22 -7.77
C LYS A 540 3.57 -37.52 -7.09
N ILE A 541 2.90 -36.62 -7.81
CA ILE A 541 1.62 -36.03 -7.39
C ILE A 541 0.54 -37.10 -7.48
N THR A 542 -0.14 -37.33 -6.37
CA THR A 542 -1.23 -38.30 -6.29
C THR A 542 -2.55 -37.70 -6.80
N PRO A 543 -3.51 -38.53 -7.27
CA PRO A 543 -4.84 -38.06 -7.61
C PRO A 543 -5.50 -37.19 -6.51
N GLU A 544 -5.27 -37.53 -5.24
CA GLU A 544 -5.79 -36.81 -4.07
C GLU A 544 -5.24 -35.39 -3.93
N GLU A 545 -4.05 -35.13 -4.47
CA GLU A 545 -3.40 -33.83 -4.42
C GLU A 545 -3.78 -32.92 -5.60
N MET A 546 -4.34 -33.49 -6.68
CA MET A 546 -4.65 -32.74 -7.90
C MET A 546 -5.65 -31.61 -7.69
N GLY A 547 -6.58 -31.73 -6.73
CA GLY A 547 -7.51 -30.65 -6.37
C GLY A 547 -6.79 -29.42 -5.82
N LYS A 548 -5.79 -29.64 -4.95
CA LYS A 548 -4.98 -28.55 -4.39
C LYS A 548 -4.10 -27.90 -5.45
N CYS A 549 -3.51 -28.71 -6.34
CA CYS A 549 -2.75 -28.20 -7.49
C CYS A 549 -3.63 -27.32 -8.39
N TYR A 550 -4.87 -27.74 -8.67
CA TYR A 550 -5.80 -26.99 -9.50
C TYR A 550 -6.21 -25.66 -8.86
N ASN A 551 -6.53 -25.66 -7.56
CA ASN A 551 -6.96 -24.45 -6.87
C ASN A 551 -5.90 -23.36 -6.88
N ARG A 552 -4.63 -23.76 -6.91
CA ARG A 552 -3.50 -22.83 -6.87
C ARG A 552 -2.98 -22.47 -8.26
N LYS A 553 -3.56 -23.00 -9.35
CA LYS A 553 -3.13 -22.79 -10.75
C LYS A 553 -2.84 -21.32 -11.10
N GLU A 554 -3.50 -20.40 -10.42
CA GLU A 554 -3.30 -18.95 -10.53
C GLU A 554 -1.91 -18.47 -10.09
N ASN A 555 -1.04 -19.33 -9.56
CA ASN A 555 0.37 -19.01 -9.32
C ASN A 555 1.25 -19.27 -10.55
N LEU A 556 0.75 -20.04 -11.51
CA LEU A 556 1.43 -20.25 -12.79
C LEU A 556 1.11 -19.13 -13.78
N ARG A 557 2.06 -18.86 -14.69
CA ARG A 557 1.93 -17.83 -15.73
C ARG A 557 2.43 -18.35 -17.08
N GLY A 558 1.98 -17.70 -18.16
CA GLY A 558 2.50 -17.94 -19.51
C GLY A 558 2.51 -19.41 -19.94
N LYS A 559 3.70 -19.90 -20.32
CA LYS A 559 3.89 -21.27 -20.81
C LYS A 559 3.67 -22.32 -19.72
N ASP A 560 4.03 -22.01 -18.48
CA ASP A 560 3.91 -22.93 -17.36
C ASP A 560 2.43 -23.21 -17.02
N LEU A 561 1.59 -22.17 -16.98
CA LEU A 561 0.14 -22.33 -16.81
C LEU A 561 -0.48 -23.13 -17.97
N ALA A 562 -0.08 -22.83 -19.21
CA ALA A 562 -0.58 -23.54 -20.38
C ALA A 562 -0.23 -25.03 -20.33
N PHE A 563 0.99 -25.37 -19.89
CA PHE A 563 1.41 -26.76 -19.75
C PHE A 563 0.65 -27.47 -18.62
N PHE A 564 0.48 -26.84 -17.46
CA PHE A 564 -0.31 -27.39 -16.36
C PHE A 564 -1.77 -27.65 -16.77
N LEU A 565 -2.45 -26.70 -17.41
CA LEU A 565 -3.83 -26.87 -17.84
C LEU A 565 -3.99 -27.99 -18.89
N LYS A 566 -3.03 -28.11 -19.81
CA LYS A 566 -2.98 -29.22 -20.77
C LYS A 566 -2.84 -30.56 -20.05
N TYR A 567 -1.88 -30.65 -19.11
CA TYR A 567 -1.69 -31.83 -18.29
C TYR A 567 -2.96 -32.19 -17.50
N TYR A 568 -3.53 -31.22 -16.78
CA TYR A 568 -4.73 -31.39 -15.95
C TYR A 568 -5.92 -31.87 -16.78
N THR A 569 -6.09 -31.35 -18.00
CA THR A 569 -7.14 -31.80 -18.93
C THR A 569 -6.93 -33.26 -19.37
N GLY A 570 -5.68 -33.64 -19.64
CA GLY A 570 -5.30 -35.03 -19.95
C GLY A 570 -5.58 -35.95 -18.77
N TRP A 571 -5.15 -35.56 -17.57
CA TRP A 571 -5.39 -36.29 -16.32
C TRP A 571 -6.91 -36.45 -16.04
N LYS A 572 -7.72 -35.40 -16.20
CA LYS A 572 -9.19 -35.46 -16.09
C LYS A 572 -9.78 -36.46 -17.10
N SER A 573 -9.30 -36.46 -18.34
CA SER A 573 -9.78 -37.38 -19.38
C SER A 573 -9.44 -38.85 -19.07
N GLN A 574 -8.24 -39.13 -18.56
CA GLN A 574 -7.81 -40.47 -18.17
C GLN A 574 -8.52 -40.98 -16.91
N THR A 575 -8.71 -40.10 -15.93
CA THR A 575 -9.38 -40.41 -14.66
C THR A 575 -10.89 -40.62 -14.85
N GLY A 576 -11.46 -39.98 -15.88
CA GLY A 576 -12.86 -40.09 -16.25
C GLY A 576 -13.78 -39.15 -15.47
N ALA A 577 -15.10 -39.35 -15.63
CA ALA A 577 -16.13 -38.45 -15.11
C ALA A 577 -16.10 -38.26 -13.58
N ASN A 578 -15.46 -39.16 -12.84
CA ASN A 578 -15.42 -39.18 -11.37
C ASN A 578 -14.13 -38.58 -10.78
N TYR A 579 -13.33 -37.83 -11.55
CA TYR A 579 -12.04 -37.28 -11.10
C TYR A 579 -12.12 -36.44 -9.81
N PHE A 580 -13.24 -35.77 -9.56
CA PHE A 580 -13.45 -34.95 -8.37
C PHE A 580 -13.58 -35.79 -7.08
N HIS A 581 -13.81 -37.10 -7.14
CA HIS A 581 -13.89 -37.93 -5.93
C HIS A 581 -12.59 -37.97 -5.12
N TYR A 582 -11.46 -37.71 -5.76
CA TYR A 582 -10.16 -37.60 -5.12
C TYR A 582 -9.99 -36.30 -4.32
N PHE A 583 -10.84 -35.29 -4.54
CA PHE A 583 -10.63 -33.96 -3.97
C PHE A 583 -11.10 -33.93 -2.51
N ASP A 584 -10.38 -33.17 -1.68
CA ASP A 584 -10.83 -32.83 -0.34
C ASP A 584 -12.02 -31.86 -0.38
N ASN A 585 -12.63 -31.61 0.78
CA ASN A 585 -13.84 -30.80 0.85
C ASN A 585 -13.62 -29.36 0.39
N GLN A 586 -12.45 -28.78 0.65
CA GLN A 586 -12.15 -27.42 0.24
C GLN A 586 -11.96 -27.36 -1.28
N SER A 587 -11.21 -28.31 -1.85
CA SER A 587 -11.03 -28.39 -3.30
C SER A 587 -12.32 -28.67 -4.06
N LEU A 588 -13.24 -29.44 -3.49
CA LEU A 588 -14.58 -29.61 -4.06
C LEU A 588 -15.40 -28.33 -4.01
N TYR A 589 -15.36 -27.61 -2.87
CA TYR A 589 -16.07 -26.34 -2.74
C TYR A 589 -15.55 -25.30 -3.75
N ASP A 590 -14.24 -25.12 -3.83
CA ASP A 590 -13.60 -24.18 -4.76
C ASP A 590 -13.88 -24.54 -6.22
N LEU A 591 -13.81 -25.84 -6.57
CA LEU A 591 -14.18 -26.32 -7.90
C LEU A 591 -15.66 -26.04 -8.21
N GLY A 592 -16.56 -26.29 -7.25
CA GLY A 592 -17.98 -26.00 -7.39
C GLY A 592 -18.24 -24.52 -7.69
N LEU A 593 -17.61 -23.61 -6.94
CA LEU A 593 -17.72 -22.17 -7.17
C LEU A 593 -17.13 -21.73 -8.52
N ASP A 594 -15.98 -22.27 -8.92
CA ASP A 594 -15.38 -21.95 -10.22
C ASP A 594 -16.26 -22.42 -11.37
N LEU A 595 -16.86 -23.60 -11.28
CA LEU A 595 -17.82 -24.10 -12.26
C LEU A 595 -19.05 -23.19 -12.35
N LEU A 596 -19.62 -22.75 -11.21
CA LEU A 596 -20.74 -21.81 -11.19
C LEU A 596 -20.38 -20.47 -11.83
N LYS A 597 -19.21 -19.90 -11.49
CA LYS A 597 -18.71 -18.66 -12.07
C LYS A 597 -18.54 -18.75 -13.59
N ASN A 598 -18.16 -19.92 -14.09
CA ASN A 598 -18.00 -20.21 -15.52
C ASN A 598 -19.29 -20.75 -16.17
N ASN A 599 -20.44 -20.63 -15.51
CA ASN A 599 -21.76 -21.05 -15.99
C ASN A 599 -21.86 -22.55 -16.37
N LYS A 600 -21.12 -23.41 -15.67
CA LYS A 600 -21.13 -24.87 -15.81
C LYS A 600 -21.96 -25.52 -14.70
N ILE A 601 -23.25 -25.18 -14.67
CA ILE A 601 -24.16 -25.50 -13.55
C ILE A 601 -24.28 -27.01 -13.32
N GLU A 602 -24.43 -27.81 -14.38
CA GLU A 602 -24.57 -29.28 -14.27
C GLU A 602 -23.33 -29.94 -13.64
N GLU A 603 -22.12 -29.55 -14.08
CA GLU A 603 -20.88 -30.04 -13.46
C GLU A 603 -20.78 -29.58 -11.99
N ALA A 604 -21.21 -28.36 -11.68
CA ALA A 604 -21.20 -27.84 -10.31
C ALA A 604 -22.15 -28.63 -9.40
N ILE A 605 -23.35 -28.95 -9.86
CA ILE A 605 -24.33 -29.75 -9.11
C ILE A 605 -23.75 -31.11 -8.73
N GLU A 606 -23.10 -31.80 -9.68
CA GLU A 606 -22.48 -33.11 -9.41
C GLU A 606 -21.36 -33.02 -8.37
N VAL A 607 -20.52 -31.98 -8.45
CA VAL A 607 -19.47 -31.71 -7.45
C VAL A 607 -20.07 -31.41 -6.08
N LEU A 608 -21.06 -30.53 -6.00
CA LEU A 608 -21.67 -30.11 -4.73
C LEU A 608 -22.49 -31.23 -4.05
N LYS A 609 -23.08 -32.16 -4.81
CA LYS A 609 -23.74 -33.37 -4.27
C LYS A 609 -22.80 -34.23 -3.44
N ILE A 610 -21.50 -34.23 -3.73
CA ILE A 610 -20.51 -34.91 -2.88
C ILE A 610 -20.40 -34.22 -1.53
N GLY A 611 -20.42 -32.88 -1.52
CA GLY A 611 -20.50 -32.12 -0.28
C GLY A 611 -21.70 -32.51 0.58
N VAL A 612 -22.84 -32.78 -0.04
CA VAL A 612 -24.03 -33.30 0.68
C VAL A 612 -23.75 -34.64 1.34
N GLN A 613 -23.17 -35.60 0.61
CA GLN A 613 -22.82 -36.92 1.14
C GLN A 613 -21.80 -36.82 2.29
N ARG A 614 -20.85 -35.89 2.18
CA ARG A 614 -19.80 -35.63 3.18
C ARG A 614 -20.23 -34.72 4.34
N LYS A 615 -21.49 -34.29 4.37
CA LYS A 615 -22.00 -33.37 5.40
C LYS A 615 -21.25 -32.03 5.44
N HIS A 616 -20.88 -31.48 4.28
CA HIS A 616 -20.19 -30.20 4.17
C HIS A 616 -21.19 -29.03 4.08
N PRO A 617 -21.28 -28.17 5.12
CA PRO A 617 -22.35 -27.18 5.25
C PRO A 617 -22.40 -26.16 4.11
N GLN A 618 -21.25 -25.64 3.67
CA GLN A 618 -21.18 -24.61 2.64
C GLN A 618 -21.63 -25.17 1.28
N MET A 619 -21.16 -26.38 0.93
CA MET A 619 -21.56 -27.01 -0.35
C MET A 619 -23.05 -27.36 -0.38
N MET A 620 -23.62 -27.79 0.76
CA MET A 620 -25.07 -27.96 0.88
C MET A 620 -25.82 -26.64 0.66
N THR A 621 -25.27 -25.53 1.18
CA THR A 621 -25.86 -24.20 1.05
C THR A 621 -25.80 -23.70 -0.40
N GLU A 622 -24.68 -23.88 -1.10
CA GLU A 622 -24.57 -23.52 -2.52
C GLU A 622 -25.51 -24.37 -3.39
N LEU A 623 -25.58 -25.69 -3.16
CA LEU A 623 -26.51 -26.55 -3.90
C LEU A 623 -27.97 -26.17 -3.62
N ALA A 624 -28.28 -25.83 -2.37
CA ALA A 624 -29.59 -25.33 -2.01
C ALA A 624 -29.91 -24.00 -2.71
N MET A 625 -28.94 -23.09 -2.88
CA MET A 625 -29.13 -21.86 -3.66
C MET A 625 -29.52 -22.17 -5.11
N ILE A 626 -28.84 -23.12 -5.76
CA ILE A 626 -29.20 -23.55 -7.13
C ILE A 626 -30.64 -24.08 -7.17
N TYR A 627 -31.02 -24.97 -6.24
CA TYR A 627 -32.36 -25.54 -6.23
C TYR A 627 -33.46 -24.56 -5.78
N THR A 628 -33.10 -23.47 -5.12
CA THR A 628 -34.07 -22.45 -4.68
C THR A 628 -34.15 -21.24 -5.60
N ASP A 629 -33.30 -21.16 -6.61
CA ASP A 629 -33.39 -20.16 -7.66
C ASP A 629 -34.64 -20.40 -8.50
N THR A 630 -35.66 -19.56 -8.31
CA THR A 630 -36.93 -19.65 -9.05
C THR A 630 -36.83 -19.16 -10.48
N GLU A 631 -35.75 -18.47 -10.85
CA GLU A 631 -35.50 -18.04 -12.24
C GLU A 631 -34.94 -19.20 -13.08
N ASP A 632 -34.24 -20.15 -12.45
CA ASP A 632 -33.72 -21.36 -13.09
C ASP A 632 -34.76 -22.49 -13.11
N GLN A 633 -35.66 -22.46 -14.10
CA GLN A 633 -36.71 -23.47 -14.26
C GLN A 633 -36.19 -24.90 -14.51
N VAL A 634 -34.92 -25.07 -14.91
CA VAL A 634 -34.35 -26.38 -15.22
C VAL A 634 -33.95 -27.11 -13.93
N HIS A 635 -33.32 -26.41 -13.00
CA HIS A 635 -32.77 -27.01 -11.79
C HIS A 635 -33.61 -26.75 -10.53
N ALA A 636 -34.54 -25.79 -10.57
CA ALA A 636 -35.37 -25.42 -9.42
C ALA A 636 -36.08 -26.63 -8.80
N ASN A 637 -35.83 -26.85 -7.51
CA ASN A 637 -36.53 -27.80 -6.65
C ASN A 637 -36.56 -27.26 -5.23
N LEU A 638 -37.54 -26.38 -4.98
CA LEU A 638 -37.66 -25.65 -3.71
C LEU A 638 -37.72 -26.58 -2.48
N ALA A 639 -38.42 -27.72 -2.59
CA ALA A 639 -38.53 -28.68 -1.49
C ALA A 639 -37.16 -29.28 -1.13
N LEU A 640 -36.38 -29.68 -2.14
CA LEU A 640 -35.04 -30.22 -1.94
C LEU A 640 -34.06 -29.15 -1.45
N GLY A 641 -34.14 -27.93 -1.99
CA GLY A 641 -33.34 -26.81 -1.55
C GLY A 641 -33.56 -26.46 -0.08
N LEU A 642 -34.82 -26.43 0.38
CA LEU A 642 -35.16 -26.24 1.80
C LEU A 642 -34.62 -27.36 2.69
N GLU A 643 -34.74 -28.62 2.27
CA GLU A 643 -34.19 -29.76 3.01
C GLU A 643 -32.65 -29.63 3.18
N LEU A 644 -31.95 -29.19 2.13
CA LEU A 644 -30.52 -28.96 2.15
C LEU A 644 -30.13 -27.79 3.06
N TYR A 645 -30.85 -26.67 3.01
CA TYR A 645 -30.64 -25.58 3.95
C TYR A 645 -30.87 -26.03 5.40
N GLU A 646 -31.92 -26.79 5.70
CA GLU A 646 -32.16 -27.31 7.05
C GLU A 646 -31.02 -28.22 7.54
N LYS A 647 -30.45 -29.04 6.66
CA LYS A 647 -29.28 -29.87 6.97
C LYS A 647 -28.04 -29.02 7.24
N ALA A 648 -27.74 -28.05 6.37
CA ALA A 648 -26.59 -27.15 6.52
C ALA A 648 -26.71 -26.28 7.79
N ALA A 649 -27.90 -25.75 8.05
CA ALA A 649 -28.22 -24.96 9.23
C ALA A 649 -28.00 -25.75 10.54
N LYS A 650 -28.41 -27.03 10.58
CA LYS A 650 -28.14 -27.93 11.72
C LYS A 650 -26.66 -28.21 11.95
N LEU A 651 -25.81 -28.03 10.93
CA LEU A 651 -24.35 -28.12 11.02
C LEU A 651 -23.68 -26.79 11.38
N GLY A 652 -24.46 -25.75 11.71
CA GLY A 652 -23.96 -24.44 12.12
C GLY A 652 -23.74 -23.46 10.97
N GLU A 653 -24.23 -23.75 9.75
CA GLU A 653 -24.02 -22.84 8.63
C GLU A 653 -24.92 -21.61 8.71
N LYS A 654 -24.30 -20.46 8.94
CA LYS A 654 -24.99 -19.20 9.20
C LYS A 654 -25.75 -18.69 7.97
N ASN A 655 -25.22 -18.91 6.76
CA ASN A 655 -25.89 -18.48 5.52
C ASN A 655 -27.15 -19.33 5.25
N ALA A 656 -27.11 -20.62 5.56
CA ALA A 656 -28.28 -21.49 5.46
C ALA A 656 -29.41 -21.06 6.40
N TRP A 657 -29.09 -20.67 7.64
CA TRP A 657 -30.08 -20.10 8.58
C TRP A 657 -30.73 -18.82 8.03
N ASN A 658 -29.92 -17.92 7.46
CA ASN A 658 -30.46 -16.71 6.84
C ASN A 658 -31.41 -17.03 5.67
N ASN A 659 -31.01 -17.95 4.79
CA ASN A 659 -31.80 -18.30 3.62
C ASN A 659 -33.11 -19.01 4.03
N LEU A 660 -33.10 -19.89 5.02
CA LEU A 660 -34.33 -20.45 5.59
C LEU A 660 -35.28 -19.36 6.09
N GLY A 661 -34.74 -18.34 6.77
CA GLY A 661 -35.53 -17.20 7.22
C GLY A 661 -36.28 -16.52 6.06
N TYR A 662 -35.58 -16.30 4.95
CA TYR A 662 -36.17 -15.70 3.74
C TYR A 662 -37.28 -16.56 3.13
N HIS A 663 -37.07 -17.88 3.06
CA HIS A 663 -38.08 -18.78 2.54
C HIS A 663 -39.32 -18.86 3.43
N TYR A 664 -39.16 -18.93 4.76
CA TYR A 664 -40.29 -18.94 5.70
C TYR A 664 -41.05 -17.60 5.70
N GLN A 665 -40.35 -16.47 5.58
CA GLN A 665 -40.97 -15.14 5.50
C GLN A 665 -41.84 -14.99 4.26
N ASN A 666 -41.38 -15.51 3.12
CA ASN A 666 -42.06 -15.33 1.82
C ASN A 666 -42.96 -16.51 1.42
N GLY A 667 -42.91 -17.64 2.14
CA GLY A 667 -43.66 -18.85 1.79
C GLY A 667 -43.16 -19.52 0.50
N LEU A 668 -41.85 -19.46 0.24
CA LEU A 668 -41.24 -20.00 -0.98
C LEU A 668 -40.89 -21.47 -0.76
N GLY A 669 -41.63 -22.37 -1.40
CA GLY A 669 -41.47 -23.83 -1.24
C GLY A 669 -42.01 -24.40 0.07
N CYS A 670 -42.57 -23.55 0.93
CA CYS A 670 -43.15 -23.92 2.22
C CYS A 670 -44.32 -22.99 2.57
N LYS A 671 -45.11 -23.34 3.59
CA LYS A 671 -46.12 -22.42 4.11
C LYS A 671 -45.41 -21.23 4.77
N LYS A 672 -45.83 -20.02 4.42
CA LYS A 672 -45.39 -18.78 5.08
C LYS A 672 -45.57 -18.88 6.59
N ASP A 673 -44.49 -18.65 7.34
CA ASP A 673 -44.40 -18.83 8.79
C ASP A 673 -43.39 -17.82 9.37
N ILE A 674 -43.90 -16.73 9.94
CA ILE A 674 -43.07 -15.60 10.38
C ILE A 674 -42.31 -15.93 11.67
N ASP A 675 -42.87 -16.74 12.56
CA ASP A 675 -42.19 -17.16 13.78
C ASP A 675 -40.95 -18.01 13.46
N LYS A 676 -41.07 -18.91 12.48
CA LYS A 676 -39.90 -19.65 11.96
C LYS A 676 -38.89 -18.74 11.28
N ALA A 677 -39.35 -17.73 10.54
CA ALA A 677 -38.45 -16.76 9.91
C ALA A 677 -37.62 -15.99 10.96
N VAL A 678 -38.29 -15.46 11.99
CA VAL A 678 -37.65 -14.75 13.12
C VAL A 678 -36.62 -15.65 13.83
N ASN A 679 -36.99 -16.90 14.12
CA ASN A 679 -36.07 -17.86 14.75
C ASN A 679 -34.84 -18.14 13.86
N ALA A 680 -35.06 -18.38 12.56
CA ALA A 680 -34.00 -18.67 11.62
C ALA A 680 -33.02 -17.50 11.45
N TYR A 681 -33.52 -16.27 11.27
CA TYR A 681 -32.68 -15.08 11.21
C TYR A 681 -31.93 -14.80 12.52
N THR A 682 -32.56 -15.06 13.67
CA THR A 682 -31.90 -14.89 14.98
C THR A 682 -30.69 -15.82 15.09
N LYS A 683 -30.86 -17.10 14.75
CA LYS A 683 -29.76 -18.07 14.73
C LYS A 683 -28.66 -17.70 13.74
N ALA A 684 -29.02 -17.20 12.56
CA ALA A 684 -28.05 -16.71 11.59
C ALA A 684 -27.19 -15.60 12.21
N GLY A 685 -27.84 -14.62 12.84
CA GLY A 685 -27.19 -13.50 13.51
C GLY A 685 -26.27 -13.92 14.67
N GLU A 686 -26.72 -14.84 15.52
CA GLU A 686 -25.94 -15.40 16.64
C GLU A 686 -24.69 -16.15 16.16
N LEU A 687 -24.76 -16.78 14.98
CA LEU A 687 -23.63 -17.42 14.31
C LEU A 687 -22.76 -16.45 13.50
N GLY A 688 -22.96 -15.13 13.64
CA GLY A 688 -22.15 -14.11 12.99
C GLY A 688 -22.53 -13.80 11.55
N ASN A 689 -23.82 -13.92 11.18
CA ASN A 689 -24.35 -13.44 9.90
C ASN A 689 -25.03 -12.06 10.08
N GLY A 690 -24.37 -11.00 9.59
CA GLY A 690 -24.91 -9.63 9.67
C GLY A 690 -26.20 -9.40 8.87
N LEU A 691 -26.40 -10.13 7.77
CA LEU A 691 -27.62 -10.06 6.95
C LEU A 691 -28.84 -10.63 7.70
N GLY A 692 -28.64 -11.68 8.50
CA GLY A 692 -29.69 -12.22 9.38
C GLY A 692 -30.18 -11.19 10.41
N TRP A 693 -29.26 -10.44 11.03
CA TRP A 693 -29.64 -9.31 11.90
C TRP A 693 -30.35 -8.20 11.13
N ALA A 694 -29.91 -7.87 9.92
CA ALA A 694 -30.57 -6.85 9.10
C ALA A 694 -32.00 -7.24 8.70
N ASN A 695 -32.21 -8.49 8.29
CA ASN A 695 -33.55 -9.00 7.94
C ASN A 695 -34.51 -8.97 9.14
N LEU A 696 -34.02 -9.24 10.36
CA LEU A 696 -34.79 -9.02 11.58
C LEU A 696 -35.12 -7.55 11.80
N GLY A 697 -34.16 -6.66 11.57
CA GLY A 697 -34.37 -5.22 11.61
C GLY A 697 -35.52 -4.80 10.67
N ASP A 698 -35.48 -5.26 9.42
CA ASP A 698 -36.50 -4.94 8.39
C ASP A 698 -37.90 -5.44 8.78
N LEU A 699 -38.02 -6.63 9.36
CA LEU A 699 -39.32 -7.17 9.82
C LEU A 699 -39.99 -6.24 10.84
N TYR A 700 -39.25 -5.81 11.87
CA TYR A 700 -39.77 -4.93 12.91
C TYR A 700 -39.88 -3.47 12.48
N TYR A 701 -39.04 -3.01 11.55
CA TYR A 701 -39.09 -1.65 11.01
C TYR A 701 -40.34 -1.43 10.15
N HIS A 702 -40.66 -2.37 9.24
CA HIS A 702 -41.81 -2.24 8.36
C HIS A 702 -43.14 -2.66 9.01
N GLY A 703 -43.12 -3.57 9.99
CA GLY A 703 -44.31 -3.98 10.73
C GLY A 703 -45.42 -4.63 9.90
N GLN A 704 -45.11 -5.12 8.69
CA GLN A 704 -46.10 -5.72 7.78
C GLN A 704 -46.58 -7.11 8.26
N TRP A 705 -45.71 -7.83 8.99
CA TRP A 705 -45.92 -9.23 9.36
C TRP A 705 -45.73 -9.51 10.86
N VAL A 706 -45.13 -8.55 11.57
CA VAL A 706 -45.00 -8.48 13.03
C VAL A 706 -45.44 -7.09 13.46
N GLU A 707 -45.77 -6.88 14.73
CA GLU A 707 -46.04 -5.53 15.24
C GLU A 707 -44.80 -4.64 15.05
N LYS A 708 -44.98 -3.45 14.45
CA LYS A 708 -43.90 -2.49 14.22
C LYS A 708 -43.24 -2.13 15.56
N ASP A 709 -41.93 -2.29 15.65
CA ASP A 709 -41.15 -2.04 16.87
C ASP A 709 -39.79 -1.42 16.51
N GLU A 710 -39.73 -0.09 16.55
CA GLU A 710 -38.54 0.66 16.12
C GLU A 710 -37.36 0.49 17.07
N ASP A 711 -37.59 0.16 18.34
CA ASP A 711 -36.51 -0.11 19.30
C ASP A 711 -35.85 -1.46 19.01
N LYS A 712 -36.65 -2.50 18.71
CA LYS A 712 -36.10 -3.79 18.25
C LYS A 712 -35.41 -3.67 16.91
N ALA A 713 -36.03 -2.96 15.95
CA ALA A 713 -35.42 -2.75 14.65
C ALA A 713 -34.04 -2.09 14.79
N LEU A 714 -33.95 -1.05 15.61
CA LEU A 714 -32.69 -0.37 15.90
C LEU A 714 -31.65 -1.29 16.55
N ASP A 715 -32.01 -2.08 17.57
CA ASP A 715 -31.09 -3.04 18.20
C ASP A 715 -30.53 -4.05 17.18
N TYR A 716 -31.39 -4.62 16.34
CA TYR A 716 -30.95 -5.56 15.31
C TYR A 716 -30.08 -4.90 14.24
N TYR A 717 -30.41 -3.71 13.77
CA TYR A 717 -29.54 -2.99 12.83
C TYR A 717 -28.18 -2.62 13.43
N LEU A 718 -28.11 -2.28 14.72
CA LEU A 718 -26.83 -2.03 15.41
C LEU A 718 -26.02 -3.32 15.58
N LYS A 719 -26.66 -4.47 15.84
CA LYS A 719 -26.00 -5.79 15.82
C LYS A 719 -25.47 -6.14 14.42
N ALA A 720 -26.25 -5.88 13.37
CA ALA A 720 -25.83 -6.04 11.99
C ALA A 720 -24.60 -5.16 11.68
N GLN A 721 -24.59 -3.91 12.16
CA GLN A 721 -23.48 -2.98 11.98
C GLN A 721 -22.18 -3.44 12.66
N LYS A 722 -22.25 -4.10 13.82
CA LYS A 722 -21.08 -4.73 14.46
C LYS A 722 -20.47 -5.88 13.64
N LEU A 723 -21.27 -6.46 12.74
CA LEU A 723 -20.86 -7.47 11.76
C LEU A 723 -20.73 -6.88 10.35
N TYR A 724 -20.52 -5.57 10.26
CA TYR A 724 -20.29 -4.81 9.03
C TYR A 724 -21.46 -4.78 8.03
N TYR A 725 -22.68 -5.13 8.43
CA TYR A 725 -23.87 -4.96 7.61
C TYR A 725 -24.63 -3.67 7.99
N PHE A 726 -24.36 -2.59 7.26
CA PHE A 726 -24.88 -1.25 7.55
C PHE A 726 -26.29 -1.02 6.97
N ASN A 727 -27.20 -0.53 7.82
CA ASN A 727 -28.57 -0.09 7.48
C ASN A 727 -28.78 1.37 7.88
N SER A 728 -27.82 2.22 7.54
CA SER A 728 -27.71 3.60 8.03
C SER A 728 -28.93 4.47 7.72
N ASP A 729 -29.60 4.21 6.61
CA ASP A 729 -30.82 4.89 6.19
C ASP A 729 -32.00 4.60 7.14
N LYS A 730 -32.26 3.32 7.46
CA LYS A 730 -33.32 2.94 8.41
C LYS A 730 -32.99 3.38 9.83
N ILE A 731 -31.72 3.28 10.24
CA ILE A 731 -31.28 3.78 11.56
C ILE A 731 -31.48 5.31 11.65
N ALA A 732 -31.17 6.05 10.59
CA ALA A 732 -31.39 7.49 10.55
C ALA A 732 -32.88 7.84 10.61
N ASP A 733 -33.74 7.13 9.88
CA ASP A 733 -35.20 7.32 9.93
C ASP A 733 -35.77 7.11 11.33
N ILE A 734 -35.36 6.03 12.01
CA ILE A 734 -35.78 5.74 13.39
C ILE A 734 -35.37 6.87 14.34
N TYR A 735 -34.10 7.31 14.29
CA TYR A 735 -33.66 8.41 15.14
C TYR A 735 -34.32 9.74 14.79
N PHE A 736 -34.64 9.96 13.51
CA PHE A 736 -35.32 11.16 13.06
C PHE A 736 -36.76 11.22 13.57
N THR A 737 -37.49 10.10 13.48
CA THR A 737 -38.85 9.95 14.01
C THR A 737 -38.90 10.10 15.52
N LYS A 738 -37.86 9.65 16.23
CA LYS A 738 -37.69 9.84 17.69
C LYS A 738 -37.17 11.23 18.08
N GLU A 739 -37.01 12.14 17.12
CA GLU A 739 -36.48 13.48 17.30
C GLU A 739 -35.05 13.53 17.90
N ASP A 740 -34.30 12.42 17.84
CA ASP A 740 -32.90 12.33 18.27
C ASP A 740 -31.96 12.78 17.13
N TYR A 741 -32.15 14.02 16.70
CA TYR A 741 -31.44 14.62 15.57
C TYR A 741 -29.92 14.66 15.76
N LYS A 742 -29.44 14.59 17.01
CA LYS A 742 -28.01 14.49 17.33
C LYS A 742 -27.40 13.17 16.86
N LYS A 743 -28.18 12.08 16.88
CA LYS A 743 -27.76 10.77 16.33
C LYS A 743 -28.03 10.62 14.84
N VAL A 744 -28.98 11.37 14.30
CA VAL A 744 -29.23 11.43 12.84
C VAL A 744 -28.03 12.05 12.11
N LEU A 745 -27.52 13.19 12.56
CA LEU A 745 -26.45 13.93 11.86
C LEU A 745 -25.19 13.12 11.54
N PRO A 746 -24.61 12.33 12.47
CA PRO A 746 -23.47 11.47 12.17
C PRO A 746 -23.76 10.42 11.10
N LEU A 747 -24.99 9.93 11.01
CA LEU A 747 -25.40 8.96 9.98
C LEU A 747 -25.53 9.63 8.62
N LEU A 748 -26.15 10.81 8.56
CA LEU A 748 -26.25 11.60 7.33
C LEU A 748 -24.86 12.02 6.81
N LYS A 749 -23.91 12.32 7.70
CA LYS A 749 -22.53 12.65 7.31
C LYS A 749 -21.76 11.46 6.71
N LYS A 750 -22.18 10.23 7.02
CA LYS A 750 -21.58 9.00 6.50
C LYS A 750 -22.27 8.49 5.22
N ASP A 751 -23.36 9.14 4.80
CA ASP A 751 -24.03 8.91 3.53
C ASP A 751 -23.34 9.72 2.42
N TYR A 752 -22.12 9.30 2.05
CA TYR A 752 -21.28 10.01 1.08
C TYR A 752 -21.88 10.07 -0.33
N ASP A 753 -22.74 9.10 -0.64
CA ASP A 753 -23.36 8.95 -1.95
C ASP A 753 -24.69 9.69 -2.05
N GLU A 754 -25.08 10.36 -0.96
CA GLU A 754 -26.33 11.08 -0.80
C GLU A 754 -27.54 10.18 -1.13
N GLU A 755 -27.47 8.87 -0.83
CA GLU A 755 -28.52 7.91 -1.18
C GLU A 755 -29.82 8.11 -0.38
N PHE A 756 -29.74 8.72 0.81
CA PHE A 756 -30.92 8.99 1.63
C PHE A 756 -30.85 10.30 2.41
N SER A 757 -29.66 10.87 2.64
CA SER A 757 -29.46 12.04 3.47
C SER A 757 -30.08 13.36 2.99
N PRO A 758 -30.27 13.62 1.67
CA PRO A 758 -30.79 14.92 1.22
C PRO A 758 -32.16 15.29 1.79
N ILE A 759 -33.10 14.34 1.90
CA ILE A 759 -34.44 14.65 2.45
C ILE A 759 -34.36 15.08 3.92
N TYR A 760 -33.52 14.42 4.72
CA TYR A 760 -33.31 14.76 6.12
C TYR A 760 -32.61 16.11 6.26
N TYR A 761 -31.55 16.38 5.49
CA TYR A 761 -30.90 17.68 5.51
C TYR A 761 -31.85 18.81 5.11
N ALA A 762 -32.73 18.58 4.12
CA ALA A 762 -33.71 19.58 3.70
C ALA A 762 -34.60 20.02 4.87
N ILE A 763 -35.23 19.05 5.56
CA ILE A 763 -36.12 19.31 6.69
C ILE A 763 -35.35 19.92 7.87
N MET A 764 -34.15 19.41 8.16
CA MET A 764 -33.37 19.90 9.30
C MET A 764 -32.85 21.33 9.09
N TYR A 765 -32.50 21.74 7.87
CA TYR A 765 -32.16 23.14 7.56
C TYR A 765 -33.39 24.04 7.47
N GLU A 766 -34.55 23.53 7.05
CA GLU A 766 -35.80 24.27 7.05
C GLU A 766 -36.21 24.66 8.47
N LEU A 767 -36.17 23.69 9.39
CA LEU A 767 -36.68 23.84 10.76
C LEU A 767 -35.61 24.18 11.81
N GLY A 768 -34.32 24.12 11.46
CA GLY A 768 -33.22 24.38 12.39
C GLY A 768 -33.01 23.26 13.42
N LEU A 769 -33.11 22.00 13.00
CA LEU A 769 -33.06 20.82 13.88
C LEU A 769 -31.62 20.31 14.08
N GLY A 770 -31.39 19.58 15.17
CA GLY A 770 -30.09 18.93 15.44
C GLY A 770 -28.91 19.89 15.65
N GLY A 771 -29.16 21.16 15.93
CA GLY A 771 -28.12 22.20 16.06
C GLY A 771 -27.75 22.88 14.74
N LEU A 772 -28.45 22.58 13.64
CA LEU A 772 -28.35 23.35 12.40
C LEU A 772 -29.11 24.67 12.52
N LYS A 773 -28.55 25.74 11.96
CA LYS A 773 -29.26 27.02 11.82
C LYS A 773 -30.22 26.95 10.64
N ILE A 774 -31.39 27.56 10.79
CA ILE A 774 -32.36 27.70 9.71
C ILE A 774 -31.67 28.31 8.47
N ASN A 775 -31.77 27.63 7.34
CA ASN A 775 -31.19 28.05 6.08
C ASN A 775 -32.05 27.56 4.91
N LEU A 776 -33.05 28.37 4.53
CA LEU A 776 -34.04 28.01 3.52
C LEU A 776 -33.43 27.79 2.14
N LYS A 777 -32.38 28.54 1.78
CA LYS A 777 -31.66 28.33 0.50
C LYS A 777 -31.02 26.94 0.43
N LYS A 778 -30.40 26.47 1.53
CA LYS A 778 -29.87 25.11 1.62
C LYS A 778 -30.99 24.07 1.65
N ALA A 779 -32.06 24.33 2.40
CA ALA A 779 -33.21 23.43 2.48
C ALA A 779 -33.82 23.18 1.09
N ILE A 780 -34.10 24.24 0.32
CA ILE A 780 -34.60 24.16 -1.06
C ILE A 780 -33.66 23.33 -1.94
N SER A 781 -32.35 23.60 -1.89
CA SER A 781 -31.37 22.83 -2.67
C SER A 781 -31.37 21.34 -2.32
N TYR A 782 -31.50 21.00 -1.03
CA TYR A 782 -31.57 19.61 -0.59
C TYR A 782 -32.91 18.94 -0.93
N TYR A 783 -34.03 19.68 -0.92
CA TYR A 783 -35.30 19.16 -1.43
C TYR A 783 -35.20 18.83 -2.93
N GLU A 784 -34.58 19.69 -3.74
CA GLU A 784 -34.36 19.41 -5.17
C GLU A 784 -33.47 18.18 -5.39
N LYS A 785 -32.43 18.02 -4.58
CA LYS A 785 -31.57 16.82 -4.60
C LYS A 785 -32.34 15.57 -4.19
N ALA A 786 -33.13 15.63 -3.12
CA ALA A 786 -33.96 14.50 -2.68
C ALA A 786 -34.87 13.99 -3.80
N MET A 787 -35.42 14.90 -4.61
CA MET A 787 -36.27 14.56 -5.75
C MET A 787 -35.54 13.90 -6.93
N GLN A 788 -34.20 13.92 -6.96
CA GLN A 788 -33.42 13.14 -7.94
C GLN A 788 -33.24 11.68 -7.52
N ILE A 789 -33.46 11.39 -6.23
CA ILE A 789 -33.23 10.08 -5.61
C ILE A 789 -34.54 9.30 -5.49
N GLY A 790 -35.62 9.98 -5.09
CA GLY A 790 -36.92 9.35 -4.89
C GLY A 790 -38.09 10.33 -4.90
N VAL A 791 -39.30 9.79 -4.86
CA VAL A 791 -40.53 10.59 -4.87
C VAL A 791 -40.92 10.97 -3.45
N TYR A 792 -40.66 12.21 -3.06
CA TYR A 792 -41.02 12.73 -1.74
C TYR A 792 -42.15 13.76 -1.85
N HIS A 793 -43.37 13.37 -1.50
CA HIS A 793 -44.56 14.24 -1.57
C HIS A 793 -44.36 15.55 -0.80
N HIS A 794 -43.75 15.46 0.39
CA HIS A 794 -43.43 16.61 1.21
C HIS A 794 -42.45 17.56 0.52
N ALA A 795 -41.38 17.03 -0.09
CA ALA A 795 -40.37 17.85 -0.78
C ALA A 795 -40.98 18.62 -1.97
N VAL A 796 -41.82 17.97 -2.78
CA VAL A 796 -42.50 18.63 -3.91
C VAL A 796 -43.39 19.76 -3.42
N ASN A 797 -44.17 19.54 -2.37
CA ASN A 797 -45.01 20.59 -1.79
C ASN A 797 -44.20 21.75 -1.22
N GLN A 798 -43.05 21.49 -0.58
CA GLN A 798 -42.16 22.55 -0.11
C GLN A 798 -41.52 23.32 -1.28
N LEU A 799 -41.08 22.65 -2.34
CA LEU A 799 -40.53 23.31 -3.52
C LEU A 799 -41.56 24.21 -4.22
N LEU A 800 -42.81 23.73 -4.34
CA LEU A 800 -43.92 24.55 -4.83
C LEU A 800 -44.17 25.75 -3.93
N TYR A 801 -44.18 25.56 -2.61
CA TYR A 801 -44.32 26.64 -1.66
C TYR A 801 -43.22 27.68 -1.87
N TYR A 802 -41.95 27.29 -1.87
CA TYR A 802 -40.83 28.22 -1.96
C TYR A 802 -40.71 28.93 -3.31
N TYR A 803 -41.10 28.31 -4.41
CA TYR A 803 -41.02 28.93 -5.73
C TYR A 803 -42.24 29.76 -6.14
N ARG A 804 -43.30 29.82 -5.31
CA ARG A 804 -44.56 30.52 -5.63
C ARG A 804 -44.39 32.03 -5.85
N PRO A 805 -45.23 32.65 -6.69
CA PRO A 805 -45.25 34.11 -6.86
C PRO A 805 -45.73 34.79 -5.57
N ALA A 806 -44.79 35.39 -4.84
CA ALA A 806 -44.85 36.10 -3.53
C ALA A 806 -43.81 35.58 -2.52
N SER A 807 -43.11 34.48 -2.81
CA SER A 807 -42.01 33.99 -1.98
C SER A 807 -40.71 34.77 -2.22
N GLU A 808 -39.84 34.84 -1.21
CA GLU A 808 -38.47 35.38 -1.34
C GLU A 808 -37.66 34.63 -2.41
N TYR A 809 -37.93 33.33 -2.60
CA TYR A 809 -37.26 32.46 -3.57
C TYR A 809 -38.08 32.27 -4.85
N ALA A 810 -39.05 33.14 -5.13
CA ALA A 810 -39.98 32.97 -6.26
C ALA A 810 -39.24 32.73 -7.59
N ASN A 811 -39.62 31.68 -8.31
CA ASN A 811 -39.04 31.31 -9.60
C ASN A 811 -40.08 30.61 -10.47
N GLU A 812 -40.56 31.32 -11.50
CA GLU A 812 -41.64 30.84 -12.37
C GLU A 812 -41.31 29.51 -13.05
N ALA A 813 -40.08 29.36 -13.55
CA ALA A 813 -39.66 28.16 -14.28
C ALA A 813 -39.59 26.93 -13.36
N GLN A 814 -39.02 27.09 -12.15
CA GLN A 814 -38.95 25.99 -11.18
C GLN A 814 -40.33 25.67 -10.60
N PHE A 815 -41.17 26.66 -10.32
CA PHE A 815 -42.54 26.43 -9.88
C PHE A 815 -43.33 25.62 -10.92
N ALA A 816 -43.28 26.02 -12.19
CA ALA A 816 -43.95 25.30 -13.27
C ALA A 816 -43.43 23.87 -13.43
N LYS A 817 -42.11 23.67 -13.32
CA LYS A 817 -41.47 22.34 -13.36
C LYS A 817 -42.01 21.43 -12.25
N TRP A 818 -42.00 21.88 -11.00
CA TRP A 818 -42.44 21.05 -9.87
C TRP A 818 -43.95 20.86 -9.83
N TYR A 819 -44.73 21.81 -10.36
CA TYR A 819 -46.19 21.67 -10.48
C TYR A 819 -46.55 20.59 -11.51
N ALA A 820 -45.90 20.60 -12.69
CA ALA A 820 -46.06 19.57 -13.69
C ALA A 820 -45.65 18.19 -13.15
N TYR A 821 -44.51 18.11 -12.44
CA TYR A 821 -44.06 16.89 -11.78
C TYR A 821 -45.10 16.36 -10.77
N ALA A 822 -45.71 17.23 -9.98
CA ALA A 822 -46.77 16.87 -9.04
C ALA A 822 -48.01 16.30 -9.75
N GLU A 823 -48.42 16.88 -10.87
CA GLU A 823 -49.54 16.37 -11.68
C GLU A 823 -49.22 15.01 -12.31
N GLU A 824 -48.02 14.85 -12.89
CA GLU A 824 -47.57 13.58 -13.48
C GLU A 824 -47.51 12.43 -12.47
N ASN A 825 -47.18 12.74 -11.21
CA ASN A 825 -47.01 11.76 -10.14
C ASN A 825 -48.22 11.67 -9.18
N ASN A 826 -49.35 12.30 -9.51
CA ASN A 826 -50.58 12.34 -8.68
C ASN A 826 -50.32 12.81 -7.23
N ILE A 827 -49.42 13.77 -7.04
CA ILE A 827 -49.11 14.35 -5.73
C ILE A 827 -50.17 15.41 -5.40
N GLU A 828 -50.83 15.29 -4.25
CA GLU A 828 -51.80 16.27 -3.78
C GLU A 828 -51.12 17.60 -3.42
N ILE A 829 -51.59 18.69 -4.04
CA ILE A 829 -51.07 20.05 -3.87
C ILE A 829 -52.04 20.85 -2.99
N ASP A 830 -51.54 21.43 -1.90
CA ASP A 830 -52.32 22.34 -1.06
C ASP A 830 -52.43 23.73 -1.71
N LEU A 831 -53.46 23.91 -2.53
CA LEU A 831 -53.73 25.16 -3.25
C LEU A 831 -54.03 26.35 -2.33
N LYS A 832 -54.44 26.09 -1.08
CA LYS A 832 -54.70 27.12 -0.07
C LYS A 832 -53.40 27.69 0.48
N VAL A 833 -52.45 26.81 0.81
CA VAL A 833 -51.11 27.19 1.27
C VAL A 833 -50.32 27.95 0.18
N LEU A 834 -50.62 27.68 -1.09
CA LEU A 834 -50.06 28.42 -2.24
C LEU A 834 -50.79 29.75 -2.55
N GLY A 835 -51.92 30.05 -1.91
CA GLY A 835 -52.72 31.26 -2.16
C GLY A 835 -53.52 31.25 -3.47
N LEU A 836 -53.88 30.06 -3.99
CA LEU A 836 -54.47 29.86 -5.31
C LEU A 836 -55.96 29.41 -5.27
N GLU A 837 -56.66 29.63 -4.15
CA GLU A 837 -58.00 29.08 -3.87
C GLU A 837 -59.11 29.45 -4.89
N LYS A 838 -58.94 30.50 -5.70
CA LYS A 838 -60.00 31.03 -6.59
C LYS A 838 -59.87 30.69 -8.08
N GLN A 839 -58.99 29.76 -8.48
CA GLN A 839 -58.71 29.53 -9.92
C GLN A 839 -59.08 28.16 -10.44
N ARG A 840 -59.65 28.15 -11.66
CA ARG A 840 -59.97 26.91 -12.39
C ARG A 840 -58.70 26.29 -12.99
N LYS A 841 -58.58 24.96 -12.84
CA LYS A 841 -57.47 24.11 -13.35
C LYS A 841 -57.04 24.47 -14.79
N ASP A 842 -58.00 24.78 -15.67
CA ASP A 842 -57.76 24.92 -17.11
C ASP A 842 -57.12 26.27 -17.52
N THR A 843 -56.84 27.16 -16.56
CA THR A 843 -56.33 28.54 -16.84
C THR A 843 -54.98 28.89 -16.21
N LEU A 844 -54.35 27.93 -15.52
CA LEU A 844 -53.16 28.16 -14.69
C LEU A 844 -51.91 28.57 -15.51
N GLY A 845 -51.69 27.98 -16.70
CA GLY A 845 -50.48 28.26 -17.50
C GLY A 845 -50.38 29.71 -18.02
N SER A 846 -51.50 30.36 -18.35
CA SER A 846 -51.53 31.78 -18.72
C SER A 846 -51.50 32.70 -17.50
N PHE A 847 -51.96 32.23 -16.35
CA PHE A 847 -52.06 33.02 -15.13
C PHE A 847 -50.68 33.27 -14.51
N PHE A 848 -49.82 32.25 -14.42
CA PHE A 848 -48.49 32.38 -13.82
C PHE A 848 -47.59 33.40 -14.55
N LYS A 849 -47.59 33.39 -15.89
CA LYS A 849 -46.89 34.39 -16.71
C LYS A 849 -47.30 35.84 -16.45
N ASN A 850 -48.55 36.06 -16.01
CA ASN A 850 -49.07 37.39 -15.73
C ASN A 850 -48.87 37.79 -14.26
N LEU A 851 -48.76 36.82 -13.33
CA LEU A 851 -48.57 37.06 -11.91
C LEU A 851 -47.12 37.42 -11.56
N PHE A 852 -46.14 36.79 -12.20
CA PHE A 852 -44.72 37.11 -12.02
C PHE A 852 -44.26 38.41 -12.72
N LYS A 853 -45.15 39.03 -13.51
CA LYS A 853 -44.89 40.31 -14.22
C LYS A 853 -45.41 41.56 -13.49
N LYS A 854 -46.25 41.38 -12.46
CA LYS A 854 -46.71 42.46 -11.56
C LYS A 854 -45.89 42.39 -10.28
#